data_AF-A0A821GQ57-F1
#
_entry.id   AF-A0A821GQ57-F1
#
_cell.length_a   1.000
_cell.length_b   1.000
_cell.length_c   1.000
_cell.angle_alpha   90.00
_cell.angle_beta   90.00
_cell.angle_gamma   90.00
#
_symmetry.space_group_name_H-M   'P 1'
#
loop_
_entity.id
_entity.type
_entity.pdbx_description
1 polymer ?
#
loop_
_entity_poly.entity_id
_entity_poly.type
_entity_poly.pdbx_seq_one_letter_code
_entity_poly.pdbx_strand_id
1 'polypeptide(L)'
;MNSTKRHMIDSQSIHKQAKKLRTIFDKSITCIENLPNEIFYEIFTYLEGCKLYEAFTNLNTRFQHLLTSSYVLLNIQISSSPETILERRCTHIIKPNKHQIVSISLLNYCGNDEMFTLFAIDSSFTQLESLVLKNIDENKIIKILSNLITLFRLFFLTIHLNDNCQDLCKFIKFTGMPIASNKQYSSIEYMNIGHRCTLNQIISLISYTPRLSHLTCEELFEIQHRIPIQIPIALSNLTHISIGFCKIPFAHFEIFLQKFCAQIKFLRIVTSNYFAYLDIDRWERLIQDYMPHLCQFYFQYYQIIDHWFLFAPYRWLMNRSTSLFWTSRRCIFECHLDIDSRSHGQIIYSLRFSKNKMSTANRCIISQTYLYDCAIITNGKYVAKSSQLTVSCLDFTQCNIILVEKIRAFLLTVHFNHLNINCKWVPISTLIKLIWYLPNLHSLHVSNLTILAIKSLSIDDLENFRLASKENQIIEVHLAQMIEFKQAQFLIDLCPGMQHFTVECLNGVNIEMVVQFLLIDNCTKFSNLCILCLYGSICNFETIENFKIMINREQQLHDYTVTSKISPVFNRMLYSNGFRESKTNEIILPGKQYLHIIELLKCIYPNILKSIDNSNAMYLLPLSDEYSIVILKKNIERYFISTINSISYKYGDNLTRLFDLLSLSQLYRLNKLEENICEQLTNHFDIEQWNKIDLSIDLRCHLLELYAKKQQMKLKEKQNKLNQLEDLCLKQKFEIQRLKSQLEVNQQQ
;
A
#
# COMPACT_ATOMS: atom_id res chain seq x y z
N MET A 1 34.02 -16.05 4.40
CA MET A 1 33.38 -17.11 3.59
C MET A 1 32.96 -18.32 4.46
N ASN A 2 32.29 -18.10 5.60
CA ASN A 2 31.78 -19.18 6.47
C ASN A 2 30.45 -18.82 7.17
N SER A 3 29.67 -17.87 6.62
CA SER A 3 28.35 -17.48 7.15
C SER A 3 27.17 -18.11 6.41
N THR A 4 27.41 -19.03 5.47
CA THR A 4 26.37 -19.72 4.67
C THR A 4 26.21 -21.21 5.00
N LYS A 5 26.72 -21.68 6.15
CA LYS A 5 26.59 -23.09 6.60
C LYS A 5 25.87 -23.28 7.95
N ARG A 6 25.09 -22.30 8.42
CA ARG A 6 24.25 -22.44 9.64
C ARG A 6 22.75 -22.63 9.40
N HIS A 7 22.30 -22.75 8.15
CA HIS A 7 20.90 -23.06 7.81
C HIS A 7 20.69 -24.39 7.09
N MET A 8 21.69 -25.28 7.12
CA MET A 8 21.51 -26.69 6.77
C MET A 8 22.15 -27.53 7.88
N ILE A 9 21.52 -27.53 9.05
CA ILE A 9 21.69 -28.61 10.02
C ILE A 9 20.62 -29.63 9.70
N ASP A 10 21.08 -30.80 9.29
CA ASP A 10 20.37 -31.97 8.81
C ASP A 10 18.95 -32.16 9.36
N SER A 11 17.97 -32.17 8.45
CA SER A 11 16.64 -32.73 8.70
C SER A 11 16.70 -34.17 9.22
N GLN A 12 17.79 -34.91 8.92
CA GLN A 12 18.08 -36.22 9.50
C GLN A 12 18.54 -36.16 10.97
N SER A 13 19.23 -35.11 11.42
CA SER A 13 19.58 -34.88 12.83
C SER A 13 18.34 -34.55 13.66
N ILE A 14 17.46 -33.69 13.12
CA ILE A 14 16.16 -33.35 13.72
C ILE A 14 15.26 -34.59 13.75
N HIS A 15 15.26 -35.42 12.70
CA HIS A 15 14.48 -36.67 12.74
C HIS A 15 15.05 -37.69 13.74
N LYS A 16 16.37 -37.76 13.92
CA LYS A 16 17.00 -38.62 14.93
C LYS A 16 16.71 -38.13 16.35
N GLN A 17 16.74 -36.82 16.59
CA GLN A 17 16.35 -36.21 17.87
C GLN A 17 14.85 -36.35 18.14
N ALA A 18 13.99 -36.15 17.13
CA ALA A 18 12.54 -36.35 17.23
C ALA A 18 12.15 -37.83 17.42
N LYS A 19 12.89 -38.78 16.83
CA LYS A 19 12.69 -40.21 17.05
C LYS A 19 13.15 -40.64 18.44
N LYS A 20 14.25 -40.05 18.95
CA LYS A 20 14.73 -40.25 20.34
C LYS A 20 13.74 -39.66 21.36
N LEU A 21 13.17 -38.49 21.08
CA LEU A 21 12.11 -37.85 21.88
C LEU A 21 10.82 -38.70 21.85
N ARG A 22 10.38 -39.21 20.69
CA ARG A 22 9.20 -40.10 20.59
C ARG A 22 9.35 -41.38 21.42
N THR A 23 10.51 -42.02 21.42
CA THR A 23 10.75 -43.20 22.29
C THR A 23 10.78 -42.90 23.79
N ILE A 24 10.97 -41.64 24.19
CA ILE A 24 10.90 -41.23 25.61
C ILE A 24 9.45 -40.99 26.04
N PHE A 25 8.60 -40.49 25.15
CA PHE A 25 7.18 -40.23 25.42
C PHE A 25 6.28 -41.48 25.38
N ASP A 26 6.77 -42.63 24.91
CA ASP A 26 6.05 -43.93 24.98
C ASP A 26 6.08 -44.59 26.37
N LYS A 27 6.83 -44.04 27.33
CA LYS A 27 6.69 -44.38 28.76
C LYS A 27 5.72 -43.40 29.40
N SER A 28 4.73 -43.88 30.14
CA SER A 28 3.77 -43.05 30.88
C SER A 28 4.49 -42.13 31.87
N ILE A 29 4.78 -40.89 31.46
CA ILE A 29 5.36 -39.87 32.32
C ILE A 29 4.27 -39.43 33.31
N THR A 30 4.30 -39.97 34.53
CA THR A 30 3.32 -39.66 35.57
C THR A 30 3.69 -38.43 36.42
N CYS A 31 4.95 -37.99 36.38
CA CYS A 31 5.48 -36.88 37.18
C CYS A 31 6.53 -36.07 36.39
N ILE A 32 6.66 -34.77 36.65
CA ILE A 32 7.58 -33.86 35.94
C ILE A 32 9.06 -34.28 36.13
N GLU A 33 9.37 -34.89 37.27
CA GLU A 33 10.67 -35.44 37.65
C GLU A 33 11.15 -36.56 36.71
N ASN A 34 10.25 -37.17 35.95
CA ASN A 34 10.59 -38.24 35.01
C ASN A 34 11.05 -37.70 33.64
N LEU A 35 11.02 -36.38 33.41
CA LEU A 35 11.52 -35.77 32.18
C LEU A 35 13.07 -35.85 32.11
N PRO A 36 13.66 -36.08 30.92
CA PRO A 36 15.10 -36.06 30.71
C PRO A 36 15.77 -34.74 31.12
N ASN A 37 17.04 -34.81 31.52
CA ASN A 37 17.84 -33.66 31.95
C ASN A 37 17.97 -32.61 30.84
N GLU A 38 18.04 -33.04 29.58
CA GLU A 38 18.18 -32.18 28.40
C GLU A 38 16.98 -31.23 28.26
N ILE A 39 15.78 -31.72 28.56
CA ILE A 39 14.55 -30.90 28.53
C ILE A 39 14.59 -29.85 29.63
N PHE A 40 15.07 -30.22 30.83
CA PHE A 40 15.22 -29.24 31.91
C PHE A 40 16.27 -28.18 31.59
N TYR A 41 17.39 -28.54 30.98
CA TYR A 41 18.38 -27.54 30.54
C TYR A 41 17.78 -26.56 29.53
N GLU A 42 16.97 -27.03 28.58
CA GLU A 42 16.26 -26.16 27.64
C GLU A 42 15.26 -25.25 28.38
N ILE A 43 14.43 -25.80 29.27
CA ILE A 43 13.48 -25.01 30.08
C ILE A 43 14.20 -23.94 30.90
N PHE A 44 15.32 -24.28 31.53
CA PHE A 44 16.07 -23.38 32.41
C PHE A 44 16.61 -22.16 31.64
N THR A 45 16.89 -22.27 30.34
CA THR A 45 17.31 -21.11 29.53
C THR A 45 16.24 -20.01 29.41
N TYR A 46 14.97 -20.36 29.57
CA TYR A 46 13.84 -19.41 29.51
C TYR A 46 13.49 -18.81 30.87
N LEU A 47 14.07 -19.31 31.97
CA LEU A 47 13.76 -18.87 33.32
C LEU A 47 14.80 -17.88 33.85
N GLU A 48 14.35 -16.95 34.70
CA GLU A 48 15.25 -16.05 35.43
C GLU A 48 15.99 -16.83 36.51
N GLY A 49 17.31 -16.64 36.61
CA GLY A 49 18.20 -17.48 37.39
C GLY A 49 17.89 -17.48 38.89
N CYS A 50 17.54 -16.34 39.50
CA CYS A 50 17.18 -16.34 40.92
C CYS A 50 15.88 -17.13 41.17
N LYS A 51 14.86 -16.91 40.35
CA LYS A 51 13.60 -17.69 40.39
C LYS A 51 13.81 -19.18 40.14
N LEU A 52 14.73 -19.52 39.23
CA LEU A 52 15.09 -20.90 38.95
C LEU A 52 15.62 -21.59 40.21
N TYR A 53 16.59 -20.99 40.91
CA TYR A 53 17.09 -21.54 42.16
C TYR A 53 16.00 -21.55 43.24
N GLU A 54 15.22 -20.49 43.41
CA GLU A 54 14.15 -20.45 44.41
C GLU A 54 13.11 -21.56 44.20
N ALA A 55 12.77 -21.88 42.94
CA ALA A 55 11.79 -22.90 42.60
C ALA A 55 12.34 -24.33 42.70
N PHE A 56 13.59 -24.58 42.27
CA PHE A 56 14.10 -25.94 42.06
C PHE A 56 15.11 -26.42 43.11
N THR A 57 15.73 -25.53 43.90
CA THR A 57 16.79 -25.93 44.85
C THR A 57 16.26 -26.79 46.01
N ASN A 58 15.00 -26.61 46.41
CA ASN A 58 14.40 -27.30 47.56
C ASN A 58 13.57 -28.54 47.19
N LEU A 59 13.50 -28.90 45.89
CA LEU A 59 12.63 -30.00 45.45
C LEU A 59 13.23 -31.38 45.77
N ASN A 60 14.37 -31.71 45.15
CA ASN A 60 15.06 -32.98 45.39
C ASN A 60 16.53 -32.88 44.94
N THR A 61 17.33 -33.91 45.29
CA THR A 61 18.77 -33.96 44.99
C THR A 61 19.06 -33.94 43.49
N ARG A 62 18.18 -34.51 42.65
CA ARG A 62 18.33 -34.47 41.19
C ARG A 62 18.31 -33.04 40.67
N PHE A 63 17.35 -32.22 41.08
CA PHE A 63 17.30 -30.81 40.66
C PHE A 63 18.46 -29.99 41.21
N GLN A 64 18.93 -30.28 42.42
CA GLN A 64 20.15 -29.66 42.96
C GLN A 64 21.38 -29.98 42.10
N HIS A 65 21.52 -31.24 41.64
CA HIS A 65 22.57 -31.64 40.71
C HIS A 65 22.42 -30.99 39.33
N LEU A 66 21.19 -30.81 38.85
CA LEU A 66 20.94 -30.11 37.60
C LEU A 66 21.37 -28.64 37.69
N LEU A 67 21.04 -27.95 38.78
CA LEU A 67 21.39 -26.53 38.99
C LEU A 67 22.88 -26.30 39.23
N THR A 68 23.60 -27.27 39.79
CA THR A 68 25.05 -27.18 40.03
C THR A 68 25.88 -27.60 38.81
N SER A 69 25.23 -28.11 37.77
CA SER A 69 25.86 -28.53 36.52
C SER A 69 26.40 -27.34 35.73
N SER A 70 27.60 -27.47 35.17
CA SER A 70 28.23 -26.44 34.32
C SER A 70 27.51 -26.18 33.00
N TYR A 71 26.53 -27.03 32.64
CA TYR A 71 25.70 -26.87 31.44
C TYR A 71 24.55 -25.87 31.63
N VAL A 72 24.24 -25.46 32.86
CA VAL A 72 23.21 -24.44 33.11
C VAL A 72 23.81 -23.07 32.89
N LEU A 73 23.18 -22.28 32.03
CA LEU A 73 23.53 -20.89 31.79
C LEU A 73 22.52 -20.00 32.48
N LEU A 74 23.01 -19.05 33.29
CA LEU A 74 22.16 -18.25 34.17
C LEU A 74 21.97 -16.83 33.66
N ASN A 75 20.71 -16.40 33.61
CA ASN A 75 20.30 -15.03 33.35
C ASN A 75 19.82 -14.40 34.67
N ILE A 76 20.60 -13.51 35.24
CA ILE A 76 20.32 -12.92 36.56
C ILE A 76 19.66 -11.57 36.40
N GLN A 77 18.52 -11.38 37.06
CA GLN A 77 17.89 -10.08 37.21
C GLN A 77 17.83 -9.66 38.67
N ILE A 78 18.45 -8.53 38.98
CA ILE A 78 18.44 -7.93 40.32
C ILE A 78 17.61 -6.65 40.23
N SER A 79 16.46 -6.66 40.88
CA SER A 79 15.62 -5.47 41.07
C SER A 79 15.64 -5.01 42.53
N SER A 80 15.12 -3.83 42.83
CA SER A 80 14.88 -3.38 44.21
C SER A 80 14.03 -4.41 44.98
N SER A 81 14.67 -5.21 45.82
CA SER A 81 14.04 -6.13 46.77
C SER A 81 14.56 -5.83 48.17
N PRO A 82 13.89 -6.30 49.24
CA PRO A 82 14.40 -6.14 50.61
C PRO A 82 15.85 -6.60 50.73
N GLU A 83 16.68 -5.86 51.50
CA GLU A 83 18.13 -6.11 51.65
C GLU A 83 18.44 -7.57 52.03
N THR A 84 17.64 -8.17 52.92
CA THR A 84 17.80 -9.57 53.36
C THR A 84 17.64 -10.59 52.24
N ILE A 85 16.75 -10.33 51.28
CA ILE A 85 16.53 -11.22 50.11
C ILE A 85 17.66 -11.05 49.10
N LEU A 86 18.11 -9.80 48.89
CA LEU A 86 19.24 -9.50 48.02
C LEU A 86 20.53 -10.16 48.52
N GLU A 87 20.84 -10.00 49.80
CA GLU A 87 22.03 -10.59 50.40
C GLU A 87 22.02 -12.11 50.24
N ARG A 88 20.89 -12.76 50.51
CA ARG A 88 20.72 -14.21 50.32
C ARG A 88 20.95 -14.63 48.87
N ARG A 89 20.34 -13.94 47.90
CA ARG A 89 20.52 -14.23 46.47
C ARG A 89 21.98 -14.03 46.03
N CYS A 90 22.62 -12.95 46.48
CA CYS A 90 24.01 -12.65 46.15
C CYS A 90 24.97 -13.71 46.71
N THR A 91 24.77 -14.11 47.96
CA THR A 91 25.65 -15.07 48.66
C THR A 91 25.46 -16.50 48.20
N HIS A 92 24.22 -16.95 47.99
CA HIS A 92 23.92 -18.37 47.73
C HIS A 92 23.76 -18.70 46.24
N ILE A 93 23.44 -17.72 45.39
CA ILE A 93 23.15 -17.96 43.96
C ILE A 93 24.22 -17.29 43.09
N ILE A 94 24.48 -16.01 43.27
CA ILE A 94 25.34 -15.25 42.34
C ILE A 94 26.83 -15.54 42.57
N LYS A 95 27.31 -15.44 43.82
CA LYS A 95 28.73 -15.69 44.16
C LYS A 95 29.23 -17.08 43.76
N PRO A 96 28.50 -18.18 44.01
CA PRO A 96 28.99 -19.52 43.66
C PRO A 96 28.97 -19.79 42.15
N ASN A 97 28.04 -19.17 41.42
CA ASN A 97 27.77 -19.50 40.02
C ASN A 97 28.26 -18.43 39.02
N LYS A 98 29.19 -17.53 39.42
CA LYS A 98 29.73 -16.47 38.54
C LYS A 98 30.20 -16.95 37.17
N HIS A 99 30.78 -18.15 37.12
CA HIS A 99 31.29 -18.77 35.91
C HIS A 99 30.20 -19.26 34.94
N GLN A 100 28.95 -19.41 35.41
CA GLN A 100 27.78 -19.85 34.62
C GLN A 100 26.86 -18.69 34.19
N ILE A 101 27.09 -17.48 34.72
CA ILE A 101 26.23 -16.33 34.47
C ILE A 101 26.58 -15.72 33.11
N VAL A 102 25.58 -15.67 32.22
CA VAL A 102 25.70 -15.16 30.84
C VAL A 102 25.14 -13.74 30.72
N SER A 103 24.09 -13.42 31.48
CA SER A 103 23.47 -12.08 31.46
C SER A 103 23.20 -11.60 32.88
N ILE A 104 23.51 -10.33 33.14
CA ILE A 104 23.18 -9.63 34.38
C ILE A 104 22.37 -8.38 34.06
N SER A 105 21.21 -8.24 34.68
CA SER A 105 20.37 -7.05 34.60
C SER A 105 20.17 -6.47 36.00
N LEU A 106 20.71 -5.28 36.23
CA LEU A 106 20.57 -4.50 37.46
C LEU A 106 19.54 -3.38 37.22
N LEU A 107 18.40 -3.44 37.92
CA LEU A 107 17.25 -2.56 37.69
C LEU A 107 16.85 -1.81 38.97
N ASN A 108 16.70 -0.48 38.88
CA ASN A 108 16.16 0.38 39.94
C ASN A 108 16.89 0.23 41.28
N TYR A 109 18.22 0.07 41.25
CA TYR A 109 19.00 -0.12 42.45
C TYR A 109 19.46 1.24 43.00
N CYS A 110 18.63 1.81 43.88
CA CYS A 110 18.88 3.09 44.56
C CYS A 110 19.34 2.92 46.03
N GLY A 111 19.60 1.68 46.49
CA GLY A 111 19.96 1.39 47.89
C GLY A 111 21.45 1.65 48.20
N ASN A 112 21.77 1.77 49.49
CA ASN A 112 23.14 2.01 50.03
C ASN A 112 24.19 1.03 49.46
N ASP A 113 25.48 1.37 49.60
CA ASP A 113 26.68 0.77 48.96
C ASP A 113 26.84 -0.78 49.00
N GLU A 114 25.94 -1.52 49.63
CA GLU A 114 26.08 -2.93 49.99
C GLU A 114 26.06 -3.92 48.81
N MET A 115 25.42 -3.66 47.67
CA MET A 115 25.44 -4.63 46.55
C MET A 115 26.85 -4.83 45.98
N PHE A 116 27.63 -3.75 45.89
CA PHE A 116 29.01 -3.79 45.41
C PHE A 116 29.99 -4.26 46.48
N THR A 117 29.60 -4.27 47.76
CA THR A 117 30.32 -5.01 48.81
C THR A 117 29.99 -6.51 48.73
N LEU A 118 28.78 -6.87 48.30
CA LEU A 118 28.38 -8.26 48.11
C LEU A 118 29.13 -8.89 46.95
N PHE A 119 29.18 -8.31 45.75
CA PHE A 119 30.08 -8.82 44.70
C PHE A 119 30.51 -7.74 43.70
N ALA A 120 31.77 -7.83 43.24
CA ALA A 120 32.26 -7.05 42.11
C ALA A 120 31.95 -7.76 40.79
N ILE A 121 31.50 -7.00 39.79
CA ILE A 121 31.45 -7.43 38.39
C ILE A 121 32.85 -7.24 37.82
N ASP A 122 33.58 -8.33 37.64
CA ASP A 122 34.98 -8.39 37.25
C ASP A 122 35.27 -9.68 36.44
N SER A 123 36.54 -9.94 36.15
CA SER A 123 37.01 -11.12 35.42
C SER A 123 36.55 -12.49 35.95
N SER A 124 36.00 -12.58 37.18
CA SER A 124 35.43 -13.84 37.70
C SER A 124 34.14 -14.26 36.97
N PHE A 125 33.50 -13.35 36.22
CA PHE A 125 32.37 -13.64 35.36
C PHE A 125 32.82 -14.07 33.95
N THR A 126 33.36 -15.29 33.84
CA THR A 126 34.03 -15.78 32.63
C THR A 126 33.13 -15.96 31.40
N GLN A 127 31.81 -16.09 31.61
CA GLN A 127 30.81 -16.34 30.55
C GLN A 127 29.89 -15.13 30.32
N LEU A 128 30.14 -14.00 30.96
CA LEU A 128 29.24 -12.85 30.88
C LEU A 128 29.28 -12.22 29.49
N GLU A 129 28.15 -12.25 28.82
CA GLU A 129 27.94 -11.79 27.45
C GLU A 129 27.12 -10.49 27.39
N SER A 130 26.19 -10.32 28.35
CA SER A 130 25.25 -9.20 28.41
C SER A 130 25.21 -8.54 29.79
N LEU A 131 25.29 -7.20 29.81
CA LEU A 131 25.16 -6.39 31.02
C LEU A 131 24.16 -5.25 30.79
N VAL A 132 23.13 -5.21 31.63
CA VAL A 132 22.09 -4.17 31.61
C VAL A 132 22.11 -3.45 32.96
N LEU A 133 22.35 -2.15 32.92
CA LEU A 133 22.37 -1.25 34.07
C LEU A 133 21.24 -0.24 33.90
N LYS A 134 20.23 -0.25 34.77
CA LYS A 134 19.14 0.73 34.73
C LYS A 134 18.92 1.37 36.09
N ASN A 135 18.90 2.71 36.11
CA ASN A 135 18.59 3.51 37.27
C ASN A 135 19.51 3.14 38.47
N ILE A 136 20.82 3.22 38.22
CA ILE A 136 21.89 2.96 39.19
C ILE A 136 22.68 4.26 39.39
N ASP A 137 23.16 4.49 40.62
CA ASP A 137 23.97 5.66 40.94
C ASP A 137 25.27 5.74 40.11
N GLU A 138 25.63 6.97 39.76
CA GLU A 138 26.77 7.30 38.90
C GLU A 138 28.10 6.72 39.41
N ASN A 139 28.40 6.87 40.71
CA ASN A 139 29.64 6.37 41.33
C ASN A 139 29.77 4.84 41.22
N LYS A 140 28.65 4.12 41.26
CA LYS A 140 28.60 2.66 41.19
C LYS A 140 28.81 2.19 39.75
N ILE A 141 28.24 2.90 38.79
CA ILE A 141 28.46 2.65 37.36
C ILE A 141 29.93 2.86 37.01
N ILE A 142 30.57 3.92 37.50
CA ILE A 142 32.01 4.17 37.23
C ILE A 142 32.87 2.95 37.63
N LYS A 143 32.60 2.34 38.80
CA LYS A 143 33.30 1.13 39.26
C LYS A 143 33.04 -0.10 38.38
N ILE A 144 31.82 -0.26 37.86
CA ILE A 144 31.50 -1.35 36.93
C ILE A 144 32.20 -1.11 35.59
N LEU A 145 32.15 0.13 35.09
CA LEU A 145 32.71 0.51 33.81
C LEU A 145 34.24 0.35 33.78
N SER A 146 34.95 0.64 34.88
CA SER A 146 36.40 0.39 34.97
C SER A 146 36.78 -1.08 34.81
N ASN A 147 35.86 -2.00 35.12
CA ASN A 147 36.10 -3.44 35.03
C ASN A 147 35.65 -4.04 33.70
N LEU A 148 35.01 -3.30 32.79
CA LEU A 148 34.53 -3.83 31.51
C LEU A 148 35.66 -4.38 30.62
N ILE A 149 36.86 -3.81 30.72
CA ILE A 149 38.04 -4.29 29.98
C ILE A 149 38.42 -5.71 30.41
N THR A 150 38.09 -6.10 31.65
CA THR A 150 38.38 -7.43 32.20
C THR A 150 37.34 -8.49 31.80
N LEU A 151 36.24 -8.09 31.17
CA LEU A 151 35.11 -8.96 30.78
C LEU A 151 35.21 -9.33 29.30
N PHE A 152 36.07 -10.30 28.98
CA PHE A 152 36.47 -10.62 27.60
C PHE A 152 35.37 -11.18 26.68
N ARG A 153 34.25 -11.66 27.25
CA ARG A 153 33.09 -12.18 26.49
C ARG A 153 31.94 -11.18 26.38
N LEU A 154 32.03 -10.03 27.05
CA LEU A 154 30.95 -9.06 27.07
C LEU A 154 30.84 -8.40 25.69
N PHE A 155 29.75 -8.68 24.98
CA PHE A 155 29.48 -8.07 23.68
C PHE A 155 28.27 -7.12 23.72
N PHE A 156 27.40 -7.21 24.73
CA PHE A 156 26.20 -6.39 24.88
C PHE A 156 26.22 -5.57 26.18
N LEU A 157 26.10 -4.24 26.05
CA LEU A 157 26.06 -3.31 27.17
C LEU A 157 24.90 -2.31 27.03
N THR A 158 24.06 -2.21 28.06
CA THR A 158 23.00 -1.21 28.15
C THR A 158 23.12 -0.42 29.44
N ILE A 159 23.11 0.91 29.35
CA ILE A 159 23.21 1.82 30.51
C ILE A 159 22.07 2.82 30.45
N HIS A 160 21.21 2.85 31.46
CA HIS A 160 20.23 3.90 31.70
C HIS A 160 20.51 4.52 33.07
N LEU A 161 20.78 5.82 33.10
CA LEU A 161 21.04 6.54 34.35
C LEU A 161 19.75 7.15 34.89
N ASN A 162 19.74 7.49 36.18
CA ASN A 162 18.63 8.20 36.82
C ASN A 162 18.67 9.69 36.44
N ASP A 163 17.52 10.34 36.24
CA ASP A 163 17.38 11.72 35.71
C ASP A 163 18.08 12.81 36.56
N ASN A 164 18.37 12.50 37.83
CA ASN A 164 19.10 13.39 38.73
C ASN A 164 20.62 13.38 38.50
N CYS A 165 21.16 12.51 37.64
CA CYS A 165 22.57 12.48 37.30
C CYS A 165 22.90 13.63 36.35
N GLN A 166 23.21 14.80 36.92
CA GLN A 166 23.58 15.95 36.11
C GLN A 166 24.86 15.72 35.29
N ASP A 167 25.72 14.77 35.68
CA ASP A 167 27.09 14.69 35.20
C ASP A 167 27.60 13.27 34.88
N LEU A 168 27.26 12.73 33.71
CA LEU A 168 28.19 11.81 33.01
C LEU A 168 29.58 12.49 32.78
N CYS A 169 29.68 13.80 33.03
CA CYS A 169 30.89 14.61 33.09
C CYS A 169 31.93 14.10 34.11
N LYS A 170 31.56 13.45 35.22
CA LYS A 170 32.59 12.91 36.14
C LYS A 170 33.19 11.60 35.67
N PHE A 171 32.51 10.83 34.81
CA PHE A 171 33.11 9.69 34.12
C PHE A 171 34.36 10.10 33.32
N ILE A 172 34.33 11.27 32.67
CA ILE A 172 35.49 11.82 31.92
C ILE A 172 36.46 12.58 32.81
N LYS A 173 36.01 13.24 33.89
CA LYS A 173 36.95 13.86 34.84
C LYS A 173 37.75 12.83 35.67
N PHE A 174 37.17 11.68 36.01
CA PHE A 174 37.88 10.59 36.69
C PHE A 174 38.72 9.74 35.73
N THR A 175 38.31 9.62 34.47
CA THR A 175 39.20 9.17 33.41
C THR A 175 39.99 10.37 32.90
N GLY A 176 41.04 10.75 33.63
CA GLY A 176 42.26 11.24 32.98
C GLY A 176 42.88 10.19 32.04
N MET A 177 42.07 9.33 31.41
CA MET A 177 42.51 8.33 30.47
C MET A 177 42.61 9.04 29.12
N PRO A 178 43.82 9.12 28.54
CA PRO A 178 43.99 9.58 27.18
C PRO A 178 43.10 8.75 26.26
N ILE A 179 42.84 9.28 25.06
CA ILE A 179 42.24 8.47 24.00
C ILE A 179 43.02 7.15 23.89
N ALA A 180 42.31 6.02 23.88
CA ALA A 180 42.89 4.70 24.11
C ALA A 180 44.20 4.49 23.32
N SER A 181 45.31 4.31 24.04
CA SER A 181 46.61 3.98 23.44
C SER A 181 46.68 2.48 23.14
N ASN A 182 46.28 2.12 21.92
CA ASN A 182 46.55 0.91 21.14
C ASN A 182 46.48 -0.52 21.75
N LYS A 183 46.16 -0.76 23.03
CA LYS A 183 46.20 -2.15 23.59
C LYS A 183 45.12 -2.55 24.62
N GLN A 184 44.17 -1.68 24.98
CA GLN A 184 43.11 -1.99 25.96
C GLN A 184 41.71 -1.81 25.36
N TYR A 185 41.24 -2.81 24.62
CA TYR A 185 39.97 -2.75 23.92
C TYR A 185 38.95 -3.71 24.52
N SER A 186 37.70 -3.24 24.65
CA SER A 186 36.58 -4.08 25.04
C SER A 186 36.06 -4.89 23.84
N SER A 187 35.44 -6.04 24.15
CA SER A 187 34.76 -6.91 23.19
C SER A 187 33.35 -6.42 22.80
N ILE A 188 32.89 -5.28 23.34
CA ILE A 188 31.52 -4.77 23.12
C ILE A 188 31.24 -4.54 21.63
N GLU A 189 30.17 -5.17 21.15
CA GLU A 189 29.64 -5.02 19.80
C GLU A 189 28.32 -4.23 19.79
N TYR A 190 27.56 -4.25 20.88
CA TYR A 190 26.27 -3.57 21.02
C TYR A 190 26.27 -2.67 22.24
N MET A 191 26.08 -1.37 22.03
CA MET A 191 26.03 -0.37 23.09
C MET A 191 24.75 0.44 23.03
N ASN A 192 23.98 0.46 24.12
CA ASN A 192 22.78 1.27 24.27
C ASN A 192 22.92 2.21 25.48
N ILE A 193 22.85 3.51 25.23
CA ILE A 193 22.98 4.56 26.24
C ILE A 193 21.64 5.28 26.35
N GLY A 194 20.83 4.88 27.32
CA GLY A 194 19.59 5.54 27.71
C GLY A 194 19.85 6.68 28.69
N HIS A 195 20.64 7.66 28.27
CA HIS A 195 20.88 8.90 28.98
C HIS A 195 21.38 9.98 28.02
N ARG A 196 21.30 11.25 28.46
CA ARG A 196 21.92 12.38 27.76
C ARG A 196 23.45 12.29 27.74
N CYS A 197 24.05 12.42 26.56
CA CYS A 197 25.50 12.37 26.36
C CYS A 197 25.99 13.55 25.53
N THR A 198 27.22 13.97 25.78
CA THR A 198 27.93 14.90 24.91
C THR A 198 28.62 14.18 23.75
N LEU A 199 28.86 14.90 22.65
CA LEU A 199 29.63 14.35 21.53
C LEU A 199 30.99 13.80 21.97
N ASN A 200 31.69 14.51 22.84
CA ASN A 200 32.99 14.10 23.37
C ASN A 200 32.88 12.82 24.22
N GLN A 201 31.78 12.64 24.96
CA GLN A 201 31.53 11.40 25.70
C GLN A 201 31.36 10.21 24.79
N ILE A 202 30.58 10.36 23.72
CA ILE A 202 30.40 9.30 22.73
C ILE A 202 31.74 8.96 22.07
N ILE A 203 32.52 9.96 21.64
CA ILE A 203 33.84 9.76 21.04
C ILE A 203 34.78 8.99 21.97
N SER A 204 34.84 9.37 23.25
CA SER A 204 35.66 8.68 24.24
C SER A 204 35.22 7.22 24.43
N LEU A 205 33.92 6.96 24.60
CA LEU A 205 33.39 5.60 24.78
C LEU A 205 33.70 4.69 23.59
N ILE A 206 33.47 5.21 22.38
CA ILE A 206 33.76 4.53 21.12
C ILE A 206 35.24 4.19 20.99
N SER A 207 36.14 5.03 21.52
CA SER A 207 37.58 4.77 21.46
C SER A 207 38.01 3.52 22.25
N TYR A 208 37.19 3.03 23.17
CA TYR A 208 37.45 1.79 23.90
C TYR A 208 36.75 0.56 23.30
N THR A 209 35.89 0.74 22.29
CA THR A 209 35.04 -0.30 21.70
C THR A 209 35.23 -0.42 20.19
N PRO A 210 36.43 -0.79 19.71
CA PRO A 210 36.72 -0.85 18.26
C PRO A 210 35.88 -1.89 17.50
N ARG A 211 35.28 -2.87 18.19
CA ARG A 211 34.41 -3.90 17.61
C ARG A 211 32.94 -3.48 17.53
N LEU A 212 32.61 -2.27 17.95
CA LEU A 212 31.23 -1.80 18.02
C LEU A 212 30.54 -1.88 16.65
N SER A 213 29.39 -2.56 16.62
CA SER A 213 28.55 -2.72 15.44
C SER A 213 27.23 -1.95 15.54
N HIS A 214 26.72 -1.74 16.76
CA HIS A 214 25.48 -1.03 17.03
C HIS A 214 25.65 -0.01 18.16
N LEU A 215 25.29 1.24 17.88
CA LEU A 215 25.27 2.33 18.85
C LEU A 215 23.87 2.95 18.92
N THR A 216 23.30 2.96 20.13
CA THR A 216 22.07 3.68 20.43
C THR A 216 22.33 4.68 21.54
N CYS A 217 21.88 5.92 21.37
CA CYS A 217 21.96 6.98 22.35
C CYS A 217 20.60 7.69 22.47
N GLU A 218 20.11 7.91 23.67
CA GLU A 218 18.83 8.56 23.92
C GLU A 218 18.86 10.04 23.58
N GLU A 219 19.82 10.80 24.13
CA GLU A 219 19.94 12.22 23.84
C GLU A 219 21.40 12.62 23.65
N LEU A 220 21.68 13.36 22.59
CA LEU A 220 23.02 13.83 22.23
C LEU A 220 23.03 15.36 22.22
N PHE A 221 23.88 15.98 23.01
CA PHE A 221 23.99 17.44 23.13
C PHE A 221 25.44 17.93 23.10
N GLU A 222 25.65 19.24 23.02
CA GLU A 222 26.99 19.83 23.00
C GLU A 222 27.12 20.89 24.11
N ILE A 223 28.20 20.82 24.89
CA ILE A 223 28.50 21.77 25.98
C ILE A 223 29.65 22.72 25.59
N GLN A 224 30.53 22.32 24.65
CA GLN A 224 31.76 23.05 24.31
C GLN A 224 32.06 23.00 22.80
N HIS A 225 32.34 24.15 22.19
CA HIS A 225 32.61 24.33 20.74
C HIS A 225 33.94 23.73 20.22
N ARG A 226 34.62 22.88 20.98
CA ARG A 226 35.89 22.27 20.56
C ARG A 226 35.74 20.76 20.45
N ILE A 227 35.46 20.29 19.24
CA ILE A 227 35.55 18.87 18.89
C ILE A 227 37.03 18.47 18.94
N PRO A 228 37.42 17.44 19.71
CA PRO A 228 38.77 16.89 19.64
C PRO A 228 39.06 16.45 18.20
N ILE A 229 40.10 17.04 17.60
CA ILE A 229 40.44 16.88 16.19
C ILE A 229 40.85 15.43 15.88
N GLN A 230 41.33 14.66 16.87
CA GLN A 230 41.79 13.29 16.69
C GLN A 230 40.82 12.26 17.30
N ILE A 231 40.18 11.46 16.44
CA ILE A 231 39.59 10.18 16.82
C ILE A 231 40.51 9.11 16.22
N PRO A 232 41.29 8.36 17.02
CA PRO A 232 42.37 7.52 16.52
C PRO A 232 41.92 6.14 16.01
N ILE A 233 40.62 5.82 15.99
CA ILE A 233 40.15 4.46 15.73
C ILE A 233 39.11 4.44 14.61
N ALA A 234 39.38 3.64 13.58
CA ALA A 234 38.43 3.31 12.54
C ALA A 234 37.43 2.25 13.05
N LEU A 235 36.15 2.62 13.19
CA LEU A 235 35.07 1.69 13.55
C LEU A 235 34.58 0.93 12.32
N SER A 236 35.43 0.04 11.82
CA SER A 236 35.14 -0.74 10.61
C SER A 236 33.91 -1.65 10.74
N ASN A 237 33.45 -1.96 11.95
CA ASN A 237 32.29 -2.83 12.17
C ASN A 237 30.97 -2.08 12.41
N LEU A 238 30.99 -0.74 12.56
CA LEU A 238 29.81 0.01 12.94
C LEU A 238 28.81 0.09 11.77
N THR A 239 27.67 -0.60 11.91
CA THR A 239 26.64 -0.66 10.88
C THR A 239 25.33 0.02 11.27
N HIS A 240 25.06 0.22 12.57
CA HIS A 240 23.81 0.81 13.06
C HIS A 240 24.09 1.97 14.04
N ILE A 241 23.49 3.12 13.76
CA ILE A 241 23.45 4.27 14.68
C ILE A 241 21.99 4.71 14.87
N SER A 242 21.58 4.88 16.12
CA SER A 242 20.27 5.43 16.49
C SER A 242 20.43 6.50 17.58
N ILE A 243 20.04 7.73 17.26
CA ILE A 243 20.06 8.86 18.20
C ILE A 243 18.61 9.29 18.46
N GLY A 244 18.17 9.17 19.70
CA GLY A 244 16.81 9.43 20.15
C GLY A 244 16.43 10.90 20.16
N PHE A 245 17.38 11.80 20.40
CA PHE A 245 17.22 13.26 20.27
C PHE A 245 18.59 13.94 20.14
N CYS A 246 18.85 14.66 19.05
CA CYS A 246 20.12 15.32 18.75
C CYS A 246 19.96 16.83 18.87
N LYS A 247 20.68 17.45 19.81
CA LYS A 247 20.73 18.90 20.08
C LYS A 247 22.07 19.53 19.66
N ILE A 248 22.77 18.91 18.70
CA ILE A 248 24.05 19.37 18.18
C ILE A 248 23.84 20.11 16.86
N PRO A 249 24.50 21.26 16.59
CA PRO A 249 24.50 21.88 15.28
C PRO A 249 24.94 20.90 14.16
N PHE A 250 24.27 20.94 13.02
CA PHE A 250 24.51 19.99 11.94
C PHE A 250 25.99 19.90 11.51
N ALA A 251 26.72 21.03 11.48
CA ALA A 251 28.12 21.05 11.08
C ALA A 251 29.01 20.16 11.97
N HIS A 252 28.79 20.17 13.27
CA HIS A 252 29.54 19.34 14.20
C HIS A 252 29.14 17.87 14.10
N PHE A 253 27.84 17.61 13.91
CA PHE A 253 27.33 16.27 13.69
C PHE A 253 27.82 15.66 12.37
N GLU A 254 27.92 16.46 11.32
CA GLU A 254 28.48 16.10 10.03
C GLU A 254 29.96 15.68 10.16
N ILE A 255 30.79 16.49 10.82
CA ILE A 255 32.20 16.16 11.09
C ILE A 255 32.31 14.86 11.89
N PHE A 256 31.42 14.64 12.85
CA PHE A 256 31.36 13.39 13.61
C PHE A 256 31.09 12.20 12.69
N LEU A 257 30.04 12.25 11.87
CA LEU A 257 29.68 11.16 10.96
C LEU A 257 30.76 10.87 9.89
N GLN A 258 31.43 11.90 9.36
CA GLN A 258 32.49 11.72 8.36
C GLN A 258 33.63 10.79 8.82
N LYS A 259 33.85 10.66 10.14
CA LYS A 259 35.02 9.93 10.68
C LYS A 259 34.87 8.41 10.76
N PHE A 260 33.65 7.86 10.85
CA PHE A 260 33.47 6.41 11.10
C PHE A 260 32.24 5.79 10.42
N CYS A 261 31.54 6.51 9.54
CA CYS A 261 30.26 6.05 9.00
C CYS A 261 30.31 5.25 7.69
N ALA A 262 31.51 4.87 7.21
CA ALA A 262 31.68 4.19 5.93
C ALA A 262 30.87 2.88 5.79
N GLN A 263 30.68 2.16 6.89
CA GLN A 263 29.99 0.86 6.92
C GLN A 263 28.54 0.92 7.42
N ILE A 264 28.01 2.13 7.66
CA ILE A 264 26.65 2.29 8.20
C ILE A 264 25.62 1.83 7.19
N LYS A 265 24.71 0.97 7.66
CA LYS A 265 23.55 0.44 6.94
C LYS A 265 22.24 1.05 7.44
N PHE A 266 22.20 1.45 8.71
CA PHE A 266 21.03 2.03 9.37
C PHE A 266 21.41 3.29 10.16
N LEU A 267 20.69 4.37 9.90
CA LEU A 267 20.83 5.63 10.63
C LEU A 267 19.45 6.13 11.05
N ARG A 268 19.25 6.29 12.36
CA ARG A 268 18.07 6.94 12.94
C ARG A 268 18.48 8.20 13.70
N ILE A 269 17.84 9.32 13.38
CA ILE A 269 18.08 10.60 14.03
C ILE A 269 16.77 11.29 14.30
N VAL A 270 16.63 11.81 15.50
CA VAL A 270 15.58 12.74 15.89
C VAL A 270 16.23 14.05 16.30
N THR A 271 15.70 15.21 15.93
CA THR A 271 16.28 16.51 16.30
C THR A 271 15.22 17.62 16.35
N SER A 272 15.59 18.80 16.86
CA SER A 272 14.74 19.99 16.85
C SER A 272 15.57 21.28 16.71
N ASN A 273 14.91 22.39 16.41
CA ASN A 273 15.43 23.78 16.48
C ASN A 273 16.60 24.16 15.56
N TYR A 274 17.21 23.21 14.83
CA TYR A 274 18.31 23.48 13.90
C TYR A 274 17.88 23.24 12.45
N PHE A 275 17.48 24.31 11.74
CA PHE A 275 17.04 24.24 10.34
C PHE A 275 18.06 23.63 9.38
N ALA A 276 19.34 23.63 9.72
CA ALA A 276 20.39 22.99 8.93
C ALA A 276 20.18 21.48 8.74
N TYR A 277 19.44 20.81 9.63
CA TYR A 277 19.06 19.39 9.46
C TYR A 277 17.99 19.16 8.39
N LEU A 278 17.28 20.21 7.97
CA LEU A 278 16.27 20.16 6.91
C LEU A 278 16.86 20.35 5.51
N ASP A 279 18.19 20.54 5.40
CA ASP A 279 18.87 20.62 4.12
C ASP A 279 19.09 19.20 3.54
N ILE A 280 18.18 18.79 2.64
CA ILE A 280 18.24 17.48 1.97
C ILE A 280 19.50 17.35 1.11
N ASP A 281 19.94 18.42 0.42
CA ASP A 281 21.11 18.38 -0.46
C ASP A 281 22.39 18.15 0.37
N ARG A 282 22.43 18.68 1.60
CA ARG A 282 23.53 18.42 2.54
C ARG A 282 23.52 16.99 3.06
N TRP A 283 22.35 16.43 3.37
CA TRP A 283 22.21 15.01 3.69
C TRP A 283 22.60 14.10 2.53
N GLU A 284 22.18 14.43 1.31
CA GLU A 284 22.48 13.67 0.10
C GLU A 284 24.00 13.60 -0.12
N ARG A 285 24.70 14.75 -0.06
CA ARG A 285 26.17 14.80 -0.15
C ARG A 285 26.84 13.98 0.95
N LEU A 286 26.44 14.18 2.20
CA LEU A 286 27.02 13.45 3.34
C LEU A 286 26.88 11.93 3.18
N ILE A 287 25.71 11.45 2.75
CA ILE A 287 25.45 10.02 2.58
C ILE A 287 26.17 9.47 1.34
N GLN A 288 26.21 10.21 0.23
CA GLN A 288 26.91 9.79 -0.99
C GLN A 288 28.42 9.67 -0.73
N ASP A 289 29.00 10.65 -0.06
CA ASP A 289 30.45 10.73 0.13
C ASP A 289 30.95 9.80 1.24
N TYR A 290 30.19 9.64 2.33
CA TYR A 290 30.67 8.98 3.55
C TYR A 290 29.87 7.75 3.99
N MET A 291 28.71 7.45 3.39
CA MET A 291 27.85 6.31 3.79
C MET A 291 27.34 5.50 2.57
N PRO A 292 28.25 4.91 1.79
CA PRO A 292 27.89 4.20 0.56
C PRO A 292 26.96 3.00 0.82
N HIS A 293 27.02 2.39 2.01
CA HIS A 293 26.24 1.20 2.36
C HIS A 293 24.92 1.48 3.09
N LEU A 294 24.51 2.75 3.26
CA LEU A 294 23.30 3.10 4.00
C LEU A 294 22.04 2.65 3.25
N CYS A 295 21.33 1.68 3.82
CA CYS A 295 20.12 1.08 3.28
C CYS A 295 18.84 1.71 3.84
N GLN A 296 18.88 2.13 5.10
CA GLN A 296 17.74 2.66 5.85
C GLN A 296 18.14 3.96 6.54
N PHE A 297 17.36 5.02 6.31
CA PHE A 297 17.53 6.30 6.96
C PHE A 297 16.21 6.75 7.54
N TYR A 298 16.20 7.04 8.82
CA TYR A 298 15.04 7.53 9.54
C TYR A 298 15.38 8.88 10.18
N PHE A 299 14.68 9.91 9.75
CA PHE A 299 14.89 11.27 10.23
C PHE A 299 13.58 11.83 10.77
N GLN A 300 13.61 12.30 12.01
CA GLN A 300 12.51 13.01 12.66
C GLN A 300 12.95 14.41 13.08
N TYR A 301 12.19 15.42 12.69
CA TYR A 301 12.40 16.81 13.09
C TYR A 301 11.23 17.32 13.91
N TYR A 302 11.49 18.00 15.03
CA TYR A 302 10.48 18.66 15.85
C TYR A 302 10.66 20.18 15.80
N GLN A 303 9.59 20.92 15.56
CA GLN A 303 9.59 22.38 15.50
C GLN A 303 8.35 22.95 16.16
N ILE A 304 8.52 23.98 16.99
CA ILE A 304 7.41 24.76 17.51
C ILE A 304 7.08 25.86 16.48
N ILE A 305 5.79 26.04 16.17
CA ILE A 305 5.29 27.10 15.30
C ILE A 305 5.27 28.42 16.08
N ASP A 306 6.38 29.15 16.03
CA ASP A 306 6.54 30.49 16.61
C ASP A 306 6.69 31.56 15.51
N HIS A 307 7.02 32.80 15.89
CA HIS A 307 7.23 33.89 14.92
C HIS A 307 8.40 33.61 13.94
N TRP A 308 9.34 32.72 14.30
CA TRP A 308 10.47 32.34 13.45
C TRP A 308 10.10 31.29 12.42
N PHE A 309 8.98 30.58 12.60
CA PHE A 309 8.46 29.59 11.65
C PHE A 309 8.29 30.15 10.24
N LEU A 310 7.85 31.42 10.09
CA LEU A 310 7.64 32.07 8.79
C LEU A 310 8.93 32.34 8.00
N PHE A 311 10.07 32.38 8.69
CA PHE A 311 11.39 32.61 8.09
C PHE A 311 12.13 31.31 7.78
N ALA A 312 11.56 30.16 8.17
CA ALA A 312 12.20 28.88 7.98
C ALA A 312 12.18 28.47 6.49
N PRO A 313 13.31 28.04 5.93
CA PRO A 313 13.45 27.73 4.51
C PRO A 313 12.96 26.30 4.21
N TYR A 314 11.66 26.04 4.37
CA TYR A 314 11.03 24.78 3.96
C TYR A 314 11.22 24.47 2.46
N ARG A 315 11.60 25.47 1.66
CA ARG A 315 12.03 25.31 0.27
C ARG A 315 13.19 24.32 0.10
N TRP A 316 14.10 24.22 1.07
CA TRP A 316 15.26 23.29 1.00
C TRP A 316 14.85 21.82 1.08
N LEU A 317 13.72 21.53 1.71
CA LEU A 317 13.19 20.18 1.82
C LEU A 317 12.45 19.72 0.53
N MET A 318 12.09 20.67 -0.34
CA MET A 318 11.01 20.46 -1.32
C MET A 318 11.44 20.50 -2.78
N ASN A 319 12.45 21.30 -3.13
CA ASN A 319 12.76 21.47 -4.56
C ASN A 319 13.51 20.28 -5.20
N ARG A 320 13.99 19.29 -4.43
CA ARG A 320 14.89 18.23 -4.93
C ARG A 320 14.72 16.83 -4.36
N SER A 321 13.64 16.58 -3.60
CA SER A 321 13.30 15.27 -3.03
C SER A 321 12.92 14.18 -4.06
N THR A 322 13.01 14.50 -5.36
CA THR A 322 12.73 13.59 -6.48
C THR A 322 13.99 12.90 -7.04
N SER A 323 15.17 13.14 -6.47
CA SER A 323 16.40 12.50 -6.96
C SER A 323 16.31 10.97 -6.86
N LEU A 324 16.82 10.27 -7.89
CA LEU A 324 16.89 8.80 -7.92
C LEU A 324 17.63 8.24 -6.70
N PHE A 325 18.51 9.05 -6.10
CA PHE A 325 19.22 8.73 -4.88
C PHE A 325 18.27 8.35 -3.74
N TRP A 326 17.30 9.20 -3.38
CA TRP A 326 16.40 8.95 -2.25
C TRP A 326 15.44 7.79 -2.49
N THR A 327 14.98 7.61 -3.73
CA THR A 327 14.05 6.51 -4.08
C THR A 327 14.72 5.13 -4.08
N SER A 328 16.05 5.06 -4.24
CA SER A 328 16.81 3.82 -4.19
C SER A 328 17.02 3.26 -2.78
N ARG A 329 16.94 4.13 -1.75
CA ARG A 329 17.16 3.81 -0.34
C ARG A 329 15.81 3.86 0.41
N ARG A 330 15.66 3.10 1.50
CA ARG A 330 14.43 3.16 2.32
C ARG A 330 14.55 4.34 3.29
N CYS A 331 14.27 5.54 2.80
CA CYS A 331 14.41 6.77 3.56
C CYS A 331 13.05 7.29 4.02
N ILE A 332 12.93 7.59 5.31
CA ILE A 332 11.75 8.18 5.93
C ILE A 332 12.18 9.50 6.56
N PHE A 333 11.53 10.58 6.13
CA PHE A 333 11.69 11.91 6.70
C PHE A 333 10.35 12.32 7.30
N GLU A 334 10.32 12.51 8.60
CA GLU A 334 9.15 12.95 9.35
C GLU A 334 9.46 14.29 10.01
N CYS A 335 8.55 15.24 9.90
CA CYS A 335 8.65 16.56 10.48
C CYS A 335 7.38 16.83 11.27
N HIS A 336 7.55 16.95 12.58
CA HIS A 336 6.54 17.25 13.56
C HIS A 336 6.57 18.76 13.83
N LEU A 337 5.45 19.43 13.55
CA LEU A 337 5.23 20.83 13.81
C LEU A 337 4.23 20.93 14.97
N ASP A 338 4.64 21.54 16.08
CA ASP A 338 3.82 21.67 17.29
C ASP A 338 3.33 23.12 17.46
N ILE A 339 2.07 23.30 17.83
CA ILE A 339 1.39 24.58 17.81
C ILE A 339 1.33 25.14 19.23
N ASP A 340 2.39 25.83 19.65
CA ASP A 340 2.52 26.47 20.98
C ASP A 340 2.42 25.47 22.15
N SER A 341 3.22 25.65 23.21
CA SER A 341 3.31 24.69 24.32
C SER A 341 2.01 24.57 25.15
N ARG A 342 1.04 25.46 24.91
CA ARG A 342 -0.25 25.51 25.63
C ARG A 342 -1.42 24.93 24.84
N SER A 343 -1.31 24.81 23.52
CA SER A 343 -2.34 24.22 22.66
C SER A 343 -1.89 22.84 22.24
N HIS A 344 -2.61 21.80 22.66
CA HIS A 344 -2.27 20.39 22.37
C HIS A 344 -2.53 19.97 20.90
N GLY A 345 -2.10 20.80 19.93
CA GLY A 345 -2.26 20.57 18.50
C GLY A 345 -0.91 20.32 17.83
N GLN A 346 -0.78 19.16 17.16
CA GLN A 346 0.41 18.77 16.43
C GLN A 346 0.07 18.53 14.95
N ILE A 347 0.79 19.19 14.05
CA ILE A 347 0.77 18.89 12.62
C ILE A 347 2.00 18.04 12.30
N ILE A 348 1.79 16.83 11.86
CA ILE A 348 2.84 15.90 11.46
C ILE A 348 2.85 15.82 9.95
N TYR A 349 3.97 16.16 9.35
CA TYR A 349 4.21 15.97 7.95
C TYR A 349 5.23 14.86 7.75
N SER A 350 4.94 13.93 6.85
CA SER A 350 5.85 12.81 6.54
C SER A 350 6.10 12.70 5.03
N LEU A 351 7.37 12.53 4.69
CA LEU A 351 7.87 12.12 3.39
C LEU A 351 8.42 10.70 3.50
N ARG A 352 7.85 9.79 2.71
CA ARG A 352 8.37 8.42 2.61
C ARG A 352 8.89 8.17 1.21
N PHE A 353 10.19 7.89 1.12
CA PHE A 353 10.86 7.49 -0.12
C PHE A 353 11.04 5.97 -0.12
N SER A 354 10.35 5.25 -1.01
CA SER A 354 10.56 3.81 -1.14
C SER A 354 10.40 3.33 -2.58
N LYS A 355 11.27 2.41 -3.01
CA LYS A 355 11.24 1.81 -4.36
C LYS A 355 10.10 0.80 -4.54
N ASN A 356 9.54 0.28 -3.45
CA ASN A 356 8.65 -0.87 -3.54
C ASN A 356 7.26 -0.48 -4.05
N LYS A 357 6.80 -1.13 -5.13
CA LYS A 357 5.37 -1.46 -5.24
C LYS A 357 5.02 -2.08 -3.89
N MET A 358 3.97 -1.64 -3.20
CA MET A 358 3.55 -2.25 -1.94
C MET A 358 3.40 -3.76 -2.15
N SER A 359 4.44 -4.51 -1.82
CA SER A 359 4.34 -5.93 -1.56
C SER A 359 3.88 -5.99 -0.12
N THR A 360 2.63 -6.41 0.04
CA THR A 360 2.10 -7.05 1.24
C THR A 360 3.21 -7.84 1.95
N ALA A 361 3.38 -7.61 3.25
CA ALA A 361 4.43 -8.14 4.14
C ALA A 361 5.67 -7.24 4.33
N ASN A 362 5.53 -6.22 5.18
CA ASN A 362 6.39 -6.10 6.37
C ASN A 362 5.66 -5.24 7.42
N ARG A 363 5.03 -5.94 8.37
CA ARG A 363 4.41 -5.38 9.57
C ARG A 363 5.52 -4.85 10.47
N CYS A 364 5.63 -3.53 10.62
CA CYS A 364 6.29 -2.95 11.80
C CYS A 364 5.20 -2.62 12.81
N ILE A 365 5.07 -3.51 13.80
CA ILE A 365 4.34 -3.30 15.04
C ILE A 365 5.10 -2.25 15.84
N ILE A 366 4.51 -1.06 16.04
CA ILE A 366 4.73 -0.26 17.25
C ILE A 366 3.35 0.32 17.65
N SER A 367 2.81 -0.29 18.71
CA SER A 367 1.68 0.10 19.60
C SER A 367 0.36 0.63 19.02
N GLN A 368 -0.62 -0.30 18.95
CA GLN A 368 -2.09 -0.18 19.21
C GLN A 368 -2.85 1.02 18.59
N THR A 369 -3.81 0.89 17.67
CA THR A 369 -4.68 -0.25 17.29
C THR A 369 -5.37 0.05 15.95
N TYR A 370 -5.42 -0.96 15.07
CA TYR A 370 -6.21 -1.15 13.84
C TYR A 370 -6.11 -0.13 12.69
N LEU A 371 -5.61 -0.59 11.54
CA LEU A 371 -6.40 -0.70 10.29
C LEU A 371 -5.61 -1.45 9.20
N TYR A 372 -6.36 -2.20 8.40
CA TYR A 372 -5.93 -3.21 7.42
C TYR A 372 -5.84 -2.62 5.99
N ASP A 373 -4.99 -3.25 5.18
CA ASP A 373 -4.63 -2.93 3.77
C ASP A 373 -5.81 -2.92 2.77
N CYS A 374 -5.69 -2.14 1.70
CA CYS A 374 -6.26 -2.42 0.36
C CYS A 374 -5.29 -1.97 -0.75
N ALA A 375 -5.13 -2.79 -1.80
CA ALA A 375 -4.23 -2.58 -2.95
C ALA A 375 -5.02 -2.31 -4.25
N ILE A 376 -4.42 -1.67 -5.26
CA ILE A 376 -4.46 -2.03 -6.70
C ILE A 376 -3.47 -1.16 -7.51
N ILE A 377 -2.98 -1.75 -8.61
CA ILE A 377 -1.92 -1.38 -9.54
C ILE A 377 -2.37 -0.29 -10.53
N THR A 378 -1.52 0.72 -10.81
CA THR A 378 -1.50 1.43 -12.11
C THR A 378 -0.08 1.81 -12.55
N ASN A 379 0.09 1.91 -13.87
CA ASN A 379 1.35 2.03 -14.59
C ASN A 379 1.94 3.45 -14.58
N GLY A 380 3.27 3.52 -14.38
CA GLY A 380 4.18 4.43 -15.07
C GLY A 380 4.02 5.95 -14.87
N LYS A 381 4.73 6.51 -13.88
CA LYS A 381 5.77 7.55 -14.02
C LYS A 381 6.35 7.91 -12.64
N TYR A 382 7.64 8.21 -12.61
CA TYR A 382 8.47 8.33 -11.41
C TYR A 382 8.31 9.70 -10.74
N VAL A 383 7.67 9.75 -9.57
CA VAL A 383 7.67 10.88 -8.61
C VAL A 383 7.64 10.29 -7.18
N ALA A 384 8.11 11.03 -6.17
CA ALA A 384 8.09 10.62 -4.75
C ALA A 384 6.75 9.94 -4.38
N LYS A 385 6.82 8.70 -3.86
CA LYS A 385 5.70 7.77 -3.88
C LYS A 385 4.51 8.10 -2.97
N SER A 386 4.69 8.94 -1.95
CA SER A 386 3.58 9.42 -1.12
C SER A 386 4.08 10.53 -0.18
N SER A 387 3.60 11.75 -0.37
CA SER A 387 3.69 12.83 0.61
C SER A 387 2.40 12.84 1.43
N GLN A 388 2.52 12.67 2.74
CA GLN A 388 1.38 12.58 3.65
C GLN A 388 1.44 13.71 4.68
N LEU A 389 0.34 14.46 4.78
CA LEU A 389 0.09 15.39 5.86
C LEU A 389 -0.85 14.73 6.86
N THR A 390 -0.45 14.68 8.12
CA THR A 390 -1.28 14.24 9.24
C THR A 390 -1.50 15.41 10.20
N VAL A 391 -2.75 15.80 10.42
CA VAL A 391 -3.12 16.83 11.37
C VAL A 391 -3.77 16.16 12.58
N SER A 392 -3.15 16.28 13.76
CA SER A 392 -3.60 15.64 14.98
C SER A 392 -3.75 16.65 16.11
N CYS A 393 -4.92 16.75 16.72
CA CYS A 393 -5.13 17.70 17.81
C CYS A 393 -6.26 17.24 18.73
N LEU A 394 -6.05 17.42 20.04
CA LEU A 394 -6.97 16.98 21.08
C LEU A 394 -8.27 17.81 21.13
N ASP A 395 -8.21 19.08 20.75
CA ASP A 395 -9.36 19.99 20.71
C ASP A 395 -9.24 21.01 19.56
N PHE A 396 -9.84 20.67 18.41
CA PHE A 396 -9.81 21.55 17.24
C PHE A 396 -10.73 22.76 17.37
N THR A 397 -11.60 22.83 18.39
CA THR A 397 -12.67 23.83 18.45
C THR A 397 -12.15 25.28 18.57
N GLN A 398 -11.02 25.50 19.22
CA GLN A 398 -10.44 26.84 19.42
C GLN A 398 -9.28 27.20 18.45
N CYS A 399 -8.72 26.22 17.71
CA CYS A 399 -7.51 26.42 16.88
C CYS A 399 -7.77 26.57 15.36
N ASN A 400 -9.04 26.66 14.94
CA ASN A 400 -9.49 26.30 13.58
C ASN A 400 -8.93 27.10 12.39
N ILE A 401 -8.81 28.42 12.48
CA ILE A 401 -8.53 29.27 11.31
C ILE A 401 -7.14 29.89 11.38
N ILE A 402 -6.78 30.43 12.55
CA ILE A 402 -5.51 31.13 12.75
C ILE A 402 -4.33 30.19 12.47
N LEU A 403 -4.45 28.91 12.84
CA LEU A 403 -3.44 27.92 12.54
C LEU A 403 -3.27 27.72 11.04
N VAL A 404 -4.35 27.37 10.34
CA VAL A 404 -4.31 27.05 8.91
C VAL A 404 -3.81 28.25 8.11
N GLU A 405 -4.16 29.47 8.52
CA GLU A 405 -3.60 30.70 7.94
C GLU A 405 -2.11 30.90 8.25
N LYS A 406 -1.65 30.63 9.49
CA LYS A 406 -0.23 30.70 9.84
C LYS A 406 0.63 29.72 9.03
N ILE A 407 0.10 28.53 8.73
CA ILE A 407 0.81 27.50 7.95
C ILE A 407 0.46 27.52 6.46
N ARG A 408 -0.35 28.49 6.00
CA ARG A 408 -0.81 28.57 4.60
C ARG A 408 0.34 28.55 3.60
N ALA A 409 1.39 29.34 3.86
CA ALA A 409 2.57 29.38 3.00
C ALA A 409 3.28 28.02 2.92
N PHE A 410 3.28 27.25 4.00
CA PHE A 410 3.83 25.89 4.04
C PHE A 410 2.93 24.91 3.25
N LEU A 411 1.62 24.94 3.46
CA LEU A 411 0.68 24.07 2.75
C LEU A 411 0.70 24.28 1.22
N LEU A 412 0.77 25.54 0.79
CA LEU A 412 0.84 25.89 -0.64
C LEU A 412 2.19 25.56 -1.28
N THR A 413 3.27 25.48 -0.49
CA THR A 413 4.60 25.16 -1.01
C THR A 413 4.89 23.67 -1.06
N VAL A 414 4.21 22.87 -0.24
CA VAL A 414 4.42 21.42 -0.16
C VAL A 414 3.37 20.68 -0.98
N HIS A 415 3.82 19.85 -1.93
CA HIS A 415 2.93 18.97 -2.70
C HIS A 415 2.54 17.75 -1.86
N PHE A 416 1.35 17.78 -1.26
CA PHE A 416 0.77 16.64 -0.54
C PHE A 416 -0.21 15.85 -1.40
N ASN A 417 -0.08 14.53 -1.38
CA ASN A 417 -0.99 13.62 -2.09
C ASN A 417 -2.00 12.98 -1.14
N HIS A 418 -1.68 12.89 0.15
CA HIS A 418 -2.52 12.27 1.16
C HIS A 418 -2.69 13.20 2.37
N LEU A 419 -3.93 13.38 2.82
CA LEU A 419 -4.28 14.18 4.00
C LEU A 419 -4.97 13.28 5.01
N ASN A 420 -4.43 13.21 6.21
CA ASN A 420 -5.02 12.51 7.34
C ASN A 420 -5.32 13.52 8.45
N ILE A 421 -6.58 13.64 8.85
CA ILE A 421 -7.00 14.47 9.95
C ILE A 421 -7.45 13.54 11.07
N ASN A 422 -6.63 13.44 12.11
CA ASN A 422 -6.88 12.65 13.31
C ASN A 422 -7.20 13.59 14.48
N CYS A 423 -8.32 14.28 14.38
CA CYS A 423 -8.81 15.21 15.39
C CYS A 423 -10.16 14.75 15.92
N LYS A 424 -10.44 14.99 17.20
CA LYS A 424 -11.72 14.55 17.78
C LYS A 424 -12.90 15.14 17.03
N TRP A 425 -12.89 16.45 16.76
CA TRP A 425 -13.95 17.17 16.03
C TRP A 425 -13.32 18.10 14.99
N VAL A 426 -13.65 17.93 13.71
CA VAL A 426 -13.15 18.80 12.63
C VAL A 426 -14.28 19.64 12.06
N PRO A 427 -14.23 20.98 12.18
CA PRO A 427 -15.18 21.85 11.51
C PRO A 427 -15.02 21.82 10.00
N ILE A 428 -16.16 21.86 9.32
CA ILE A 428 -16.25 21.85 7.85
C ILE A 428 -15.45 22.99 7.21
N SER A 429 -15.53 24.21 7.76
CA SER A 429 -14.79 25.37 7.24
C SER A 429 -13.27 25.14 7.22
N THR A 430 -12.75 24.48 8.25
CA THR A 430 -11.33 24.14 8.33
C THR A 430 -10.94 23.08 7.30
N LEU A 431 -11.76 22.04 7.11
CA LEU A 431 -11.53 21.04 6.10
C LEU A 431 -11.50 21.65 4.69
N ILE A 432 -12.46 22.50 4.38
CA ILE A 432 -12.56 23.19 3.07
C ILE A 432 -11.28 23.98 2.80
N LYS A 433 -10.81 24.77 3.78
CA LYS A 433 -9.57 25.55 3.64
C LYS A 433 -8.33 24.67 3.48
N LEU A 434 -8.24 23.56 4.21
CA LEU A 434 -7.13 22.62 4.07
C LEU A 434 -7.10 21.99 2.67
N ILE A 435 -8.23 21.52 2.15
CA ILE A 435 -8.30 20.96 0.80
C ILE A 435 -7.99 22.03 -0.25
N TRP A 436 -8.48 23.25 -0.05
CA TRP A 436 -8.17 24.37 -0.93
C TRP A 436 -6.68 24.70 -1.00
N TYR A 437 -5.98 24.66 0.13
CA TYR A 437 -4.53 24.87 0.18
C TYR A 437 -3.71 23.66 -0.32
N LEU A 438 -4.35 22.54 -0.67
CA LEU A 438 -3.72 21.29 -1.07
C LEU A 438 -4.23 20.82 -2.46
N PRO A 439 -3.81 21.47 -3.56
CA PRO A 439 -4.39 21.24 -4.88
C PRO A 439 -4.09 19.85 -5.48
N ASN A 440 -3.05 19.15 -5.01
CA ASN A 440 -2.61 17.86 -5.57
C ASN A 440 -3.10 16.65 -4.75
N LEU A 441 -4.13 16.85 -3.92
CA LEU A 441 -4.61 15.82 -3.00
C LEU A 441 -5.35 14.71 -3.74
N HIS A 442 -4.93 13.46 -3.52
CA HIS A 442 -5.52 12.25 -4.09
C HIS A 442 -6.32 11.45 -3.05
N SER A 443 -5.90 11.47 -1.78
CA SER A 443 -6.63 10.82 -0.71
C SER A 443 -6.88 11.73 0.50
N LEU A 444 -8.04 11.53 1.11
CA LEU A 444 -8.50 12.24 2.29
C LEU A 444 -8.95 11.25 3.36
N HIS A 445 -8.37 11.35 4.55
CA HIS A 445 -8.76 10.59 5.73
C HIS A 445 -9.18 11.55 6.82
N VAL A 446 -10.39 11.39 7.36
CA VAL A 446 -10.91 12.23 8.45
C VAL A 446 -11.45 11.34 9.55
N SER A 447 -10.98 11.57 10.78
CA SER A 447 -11.45 10.83 11.95
C SER A 447 -12.90 11.11 12.26
N ASN A 448 -13.33 12.37 12.33
CA ASN A 448 -14.69 12.77 12.67
C ASN A 448 -14.98 14.21 12.19
N LEU A 449 -16.18 14.44 11.64
CA LEU A 449 -16.62 15.71 11.05
C LEU A 449 -17.79 16.34 11.82
N THR A 450 -17.71 17.60 12.22
CA THR A 450 -18.85 18.28 12.87
C THR A 450 -19.68 19.07 11.87
N ILE A 451 -20.97 18.71 11.74
CA ILE A 451 -21.92 19.31 10.78
C ILE A 451 -22.74 20.45 11.37
N LEU A 452 -22.71 20.61 12.69
CA LEU A 452 -23.47 21.62 13.42
C LEU A 452 -23.27 23.05 12.87
N ALA A 453 -22.22 23.30 12.09
CA ALA A 453 -21.81 24.58 11.55
C ALA A 453 -22.17 24.88 10.07
N ILE A 454 -22.89 24.04 9.31
CA ILE A 454 -23.20 24.38 7.88
C ILE A 454 -23.97 25.71 7.78
N LYS A 455 -24.85 26.00 8.75
CA LYS A 455 -25.60 27.27 8.82
C LYS A 455 -24.74 28.49 9.22
N SER A 456 -23.51 28.28 9.67
CA SER A 456 -22.58 29.33 10.11
C SER A 456 -21.37 29.49 9.17
N LEU A 457 -21.39 28.89 7.98
CA LEU A 457 -20.33 29.10 6.98
C LEU A 457 -20.38 30.55 6.49
N SER A 458 -19.21 31.19 6.46
CA SER A 458 -19.06 32.54 5.89
C SER A 458 -19.23 32.50 4.36
N ILE A 459 -19.45 33.66 3.75
CA ILE A 459 -19.50 33.79 2.27
C ILE A 459 -18.20 33.25 1.66
N ASP A 460 -17.06 33.54 2.28
CA ASP A 460 -15.74 33.06 1.86
C ASP A 460 -15.63 31.53 1.95
N ASP A 461 -16.20 30.90 2.98
CA ASP A 461 -16.18 29.43 3.09
C ASP A 461 -17.03 28.76 2.00
N LEU A 462 -18.15 29.38 1.61
CA LEU A 462 -19.00 28.90 0.51
C LEU A 462 -18.31 29.03 -0.85
N GLU A 463 -17.56 30.11 -1.06
CA GLU A 463 -16.76 30.28 -2.27
C GLU A 463 -15.61 29.28 -2.32
N ASN A 464 -14.86 29.13 -1.22
CA ASN A 464 -13.80 28.12 -1.10
C ASN A 464 -14.35 26.70 -1.28
N PHE A 465 -15.56 26.39 -0.80
CA PHE A 465 -16.21 25.10 -1.02
C PHE A 465 -16.45 24.84 -2.51
N ARG A 466 -17.01 25.83 -3.22
CA ARG A 466 -17.30 25.71 -4.66
C ARG A 466 -16.03 25.50 -5.48
N LEU A 467 -14.98 26.25 -5.16
CA LEU A 467 -13.69 26.14 -5.84
C LEU A 467 -13.00 24.81 -5.52
N ALA A 468 -12.90 24.46 -4.23
CA ALA A 468 -12.30 23.20 -3.79
C ALA A 468 -13.02 21.99 -4.41
N SER A 469 -14.36 21.97 -4.41
CA SER A 469 -15.15 20.88 -4.99
C SER A 469 -14.93 20.69 -6.49
N LYS A 470 -14.72 21.79 -7.24
CA LYS A 470 -14.52 21.74 -8.68
C LYS A 470 -13.09 21.32 -9.07
N GLU A 471 -12.10 21.70 -8.28
CA GLU A 471 -10.68 21.57 -8.64
C GLU A 471 -9.97 20.37 -8.00
N ASN A 472 -10.50 19.81 -6.91
CA ASN A 472 -9.83 18.70 -6.24
C ASN A 472 -9.84 17.41 -7.09
N GLN A 473 -8.78 16.62 -6.92
CA GLN A 473 -8.57 15.33 -7.59
C GLN A 473 -8.66 14.16 -6.61
N ILE A 474 -9.45 14.34 -5.53
CA ILE A 474 -9.55 13.35 -4.46
C ILE A 474 -10.34 12.15 -4.98
N ILE A 475 -9.69 11.00 -5.05
CA ILE A 475 -10.26 9.74 -5.50
C ILE A 475 -10.61 8.81 -4.34
N GLU A 476 -9.95 8.97 -3.19
CA GLU A 476 -10.11 8.12 -2.01
C GLU A 476 -10.47 8.94 -0.78
N VAL A 477 -11.57 8.59 -0.13
CA VAL A 477 -12.04 9.25 1.09
C VAL A 477 -12.32 8.21 2.17
N HIS A 478 -11.76 8.42 3.37
CA HIS A 478 -12.04 7.62 4.56
C HIS A 478 -12.62 8.50 5.68
N LEU A 479 -13.78 8.12 6.19
CA LEU A 479 -14.42 8.72 7.37
C LEU A 479 -14.45 7.70 8.51
N ALA A 480 -13.58 7.85 9.51
CA ALA A 480 -13.43 6.85 10.58
C ALA A 480 -14.55 6.87 11.62
N GLN A 481 -15.34 7.94 11.71
CA GLN A 481 -16.48 8.01 12.63
C GLN A 481 -17.62 8.78 11.98
N MET A 482 -18.62 8.04 11.51
CA MET A 482 -19.88 8.62 11.05
C MET A 482 -20.94 8.52 12.15
N ILE A 483 -21.49 9.68 12.49
CA ILE A 483 -22.57 9.92 13.45
C ILE A 483 -23.87 10.25 12.71
N GLU A 484 -23.80 10.98 11.60
CA GLU A 484 -24.97 11.43 10.83
C GLU A 484 -24.75 11.27 9.31
N PHE A 485 -25.82 10.91 8.56
CA PHE A 485 -25.78 10.77 7.09
C PHE A 485 -25.33 12.04 6.35
N LYS A 486 -25.57 13.21 6.96
CA LYS A 486 -25.13 14.49 6.40
C LYS A 486 -23.61 14.58 6.25
N GLN A 487 -22.82 13.78 6.99
CA GLN A 487 -21.34 13.77 6.91
C GLN A 487 -20.87 13.13 5.63
N ALA A 488 -21.45 11.99 5.28
CA ALA A 488 -21.24 11.40 3.99
C ALA A 488 -21.70 12.36 2.88
N GLN A 489 -22.92 12.93 2.99
CA GLN A 489 -23.44 13.88 1.99
C GLN A 489 -22.49 15.04 1.71
N PHE A 490 -21.98 15.67 2.76
CA PHE A 490 -21.04 16.78 2.64
C PHE A 490 -19.73 16.36 1.95
N LEU A 491 -19.15 15.20 2.30
CA LEU A 491 -17.92 14.71 1.68
C LEU A 491 -18.10 14.39 0.18
N ILE A 492 -19.28 13.90 -0.20
CA ILE A 492 -19.62 13.64 -1.60
C ILE A 492 -19.74 14.94 -2.39
N ASP A 493 -20.44 15.92 -1.84
CA ASP A 493 -20.57 17.23 -2.49
C ASP A 493 -19.21 17.95 -2.57
N LEU A 494 -18.29 17.67 -1.62
CA LEU A 494 -16.93 18.20 -1.62
C LEU A 494 -15.99 17.45 -2.58
N CYS A 495 -16.14 16.13 -2.75
CA CYS A 495 -15.24 15.29 -3.54
C CYS A 495 -16.00 14.56 -4.67
N PRO A 496 -16.47 15.26 -5.72
CA PRO A 496 -17.30 14.66 -6.77
C PRO A 496 -16.56 13.62 -7.64
N GLY A 497 -15.22 13.67 -7.68
CA GLY A 497 -14.36 12.70 -8.36
C GLY A 497 -14.09 11.41 -7.57
N MET A 498 -14.66 11.26 -6.38
CA MET A 498 -14.41 10.14 -5.47
C MET A 498 -14.77 8.78 -6.10
N GLN A 499 -13.81 7.86 -6.08
CA GLN A 499 -13.94 6.49 -6.58
C GLN A 499 -14.00 5.46 -5.44
N HIS A 500 -13.37 5.77 -4.31
CA HIS A 500 -13.30 4.91 -3.14
C HIS A 500 -13.80 5.67 -1.93
N PHE A 501 -14.87 5.18 -1.31
CA PHE A 501 -15.41 5.73 -0.08
C PHE A 501 -15.43 4.67 1.01
N THR A 502 -14.73 4.94 2.10
CA THR A 502 -14.70 4.09 3.28
C THR A 502 -15.32 4.84 4.45
N VAL A 503 -16.23 4.21 5.18
CA VAL A 503 -16.85 4.82 6.35
C VAL A 503 -17.08 3.81 7.47
N GLU A 504 -16.77 4.22 8.69
CA GLU A 504 -17.06 3.47 9.91
C GLU A 504 -18.28 4.07 10.63
N CYS A 505 -19.35 3.28 10.69
CA CYS A 505 -20.63 3.60 11.28
C CYS A 505 -20.61 3.25 12.77
N LEU A 506 -20.72 4.27 13.63
CA LEU A 506 -20.78 4.08 15.08
C LEU A 506 -22.16 3.56 15.55
N ASN A 507 -22.19 3.02 16.78
CA ASN A 507 -23.40 2.49 17.43
C ASN A 507 -24.60 3.44 17.29
N GLY A 508 -25.66 2.98 16.62
CA GLY A 508 -26.90 3.74 16.40
C GLY A 508 -27.16 4.13 14.95
N VAL A 509 -26.14 4.09 14.08
CA VAL A 509 -26.32 4.31 12.64
C VAL A 509 -26.70 2.99 11.96
N ASN A 510 -27.93 2.89 11.44
CA ASN A 510 -28.36 1.73 10.68
C ASN A 510 -27.64 1.70 9.32
N ILE A 511 -26.71 0.76 9.15
CA ILE A 511 -25.93 0.59 7.92
C ILE A 511 -26.85 0.38 6.70
N GLU A 512 -28.02 -0.26 6.88
CA GLU A 512 -29.00 -0.41 5.80
C GLU A 512 -29.49 0.94 5.28
N MET A 513 -29.85 1.86 6.20
CA MET A 513 -30.24 3.21 5.83
C MET A 513 -29.07 4.00 5.23
N VAL A 514 -27.82 3.72 5.62
CA VAL A 514 -26.63 4.34 5.01
C VAL A 514 -26.54 3.92 3.55
N VAL A 515 -26.67 2.63 3.27
CA VAL A 515 -26.60 2.14 1.90
C VAL A 515 -27.78 2.62 1.07
N GLN A 516 -29.00 2.64 1.61
CA GLN A 516 -30.16 3.21 0.91
C GLN A 516 -29.92 4.69 0.56
N PHE A 517 -29.46 5.48 1.53
CA PHE A 517 -29.18 6.89 1.32
C PHE A 517 -28.06 7.14 0.30
N LEU A 518 -26.97 6.36 0.36
CA LEU A 518 -25.82 6.53 -0.55
C LEU A 518 -26.15 5.99 -1.95
N LEU A 519 -26.69 4.78 -2.07
CA LEU A 519 -26.86 4.11 -3.36
C LEU A 519 -28.17 4.42 -4.06
N ILE A 520 -29.27 4.69 -3.34
CA ILE A 520 -30.60 4.87 -3.92
C ILE A 520 -30.90 6.37 -4.09
N ASP A 521 -30.86 7.12 -2.99
CA ASP A 521 -31.28 8.54 -2.99
C ASP A 521 -30.31 9.48 -3.72
N ASN A 522 -29.03 9.07 -3.81
CA ASN A 522 -27.96 9.91 -4.35
C ASN A 522 -27.22 9.30 -5.56
N CYS A 523 -27.76 8.24 -6.17
CA CYS A 523 -27.13 7.52 -7.29
C CYS A 523 -26.59 8.42 -8.42
N THR A 524 -27.27 9.53 -8.72
CA THR A 524 -26.85 10.49 -9.76
C THR A 524 -25.62 11.31 -9.37
N LYS A 525 -25.38 11.51 -8.06
CA LYS A 525 -24.19 12.19 -7.52
C LYS A 525 -22.99 11.25 -7.37
N PHE A 526 -23.21 9.93 -7.35
CA PHE A 526 -22.19 8.89 -7.17
C PHE A 526 -21.68 8.28 -8.48
N SER A 527 -21.77 8.99 -9.60
CA SER A 527 -21.42 8.44 -10.92
C SER A 527 -20.00 7.86 -11.03
N ASN A 528 -19.05 8.31 -10.19
CA ASN A 528 -17.66 7.86 -10.19
C ASN A 528 -17.33 6.83 -9.09
N LEU A 529 -18.24 6.60 -8.12
CA LEU A 529 -17.96 5.74 -6.98
C LEU A 529 -17.91 4.27 -7.41
N CYS A 530 -16.74 3.66 -7.28
CA CYS A 530 -16.49 2.27 -7.66
C CYS A 530 -16.47 1.33 -6.45
N ILE A 531 -15.99 1.80 -5.30
CA ILE A 531 -15.84 1.00 -4.08
C ILE A 531 -16.44 1.73 -2.89
N LEU A 532 -17.38 1.07 -2.21
CA LEU A 532 -17.94 1.50 -0.93
C LEU A 532 -17.58 0.47 0.15
N CYS A 533 -16.82 0.88 1.15
CA CYS A 533 -16.44 0.07 2.30
C CYS A 533 -17.15 0.58 3.55
N LEU A 534 -17.94 -0.29 4.18
CA LEU A 534 -18.71 0.03 5.39
C LEU A 534 -18.22 -0.82 6.55
N TYR A 535 -17.80 -0.17 7.63
CA TYR A 535 -17.49 -0.82 8.89
C TYR A 535 -18.61 -0.52 9.88
N GLY A 536 -19.05 -1.53 10.62
CA GLY A 536 -20.03 -1.34 11.68
C GLY A 536 -19.77 -2.32 12.81
N SER A 537 -19.99 -1.86 14.04
CA SER A 537 -19.82 -2.64 15.26
C SER A 537 -20.78 -3.84 15.37
N ILE A 538 -21.89 -3.83 14.62
CA ILE A 538 -22.92 -4.86 14.61
C ILE A 538 -23.27 -5.26 13.16
N CYS A 539 -22.32 -5.86 12.43
CA CYS A 539 -22.63 -6.58 11.19
C CYS A 539 -22.98 -8.03 11.52
N ASN A 540 -24.26 -8.32 11.80
CA ASN A 540 -24.74 -9.69 11.98
C ASN A 540 -25.12 -10.32 10.63
N PHE A 541 -25.29 -11.65 10.61
CA PHE A 541 -25.65 -12.40 9.40
C PHE A 541 -26.96 -11.89 8.76
N GLU A 542 -27.93 -11.49 9.57
CA GLU A 542 -29.21 -10.93 9.14
C GLU A 542 -29.02 -9.63 8.34
N THR A 543 -28.15 -8.73 8.79
CA THR A 543 -27.83 -7.48 8.09
C THR A 543 -27.21 -7.78 6.71
N ILE A 544 -26.33 -8.78 6.62
CA ILE A 544 -25.70 -9.20 5.36
C ILE A 544 -26.74 -9.78 4.40
N GLU A 545 -27.66 -10.62 4.88
CA GLU A 545 -28.75 -11.16 4.06
C GLU A 545 -29.72 -10.07 3.60
N ASN A 546 -30.07 -9.11 4.45
CA ASN A 546 -30.88 -7.96 4.06
C ASN A 546 -30.19 -7.11 2.97
N PHE A 547 -28.86 -6.92 3.05
CA PHE A 547 -28.11 -6.26 1.97
C PHE A 547 -28.17 -7.04 0.66
N LYS A 548 -28.01 -8.37 0.69
CA LYS A 548 -28.15 -9.20 -0.51
C LYS A 548 -29.56 -9.07 -1.10
N ILE A 549 -30.59 -9.10 -0.27
CA ILE A 549 -31.99 -8.92 -0.72
C ILE A 549 -32.17 -7.55 -1.35
N MET A 550 -31.66 -6.49 -0.74
CA MET A 550 -31.76 -5.13 -1.25
C MET A 550 -31.02 -4.95 -2.59
N ILE A 551 -29.78 -5.44 -2.68
CA ILE A 551 -29.01 -5.43 -3.94
C ILE A 551 -29.73 -6.22 -5.02
N ASN A 552 -30.26 -7.40 -4.68
CA ASN A 552 -31.02 -8.23 -5.62
C ASN A 552 -32.32 -7.54 -6.07
N ARG A 553 -33.03 -6.84 -5.18
CA ARG A 553 -34.23 -6.06 -5.53
C ARG A 553 -33.91 -4.90 -6.46
N GLU A 554 -32.85 -4.15 -6.18
CA GLU A 554 -32.41 -3.05 -7.05
C GLU A 554 -31.91 -3.56 -8.41
N GLN A 555 -31.19 -4.68 -8.45
CA GLN A 555 -30.82 -5.36 -9.69
C GLN A 555 -32.05 -5.84 -10.45
N GLN A 556 -33.03 -6.45 -9.78
CA GLN A 556 -34.29 -6.88 -10.39
C GLN A 556 -35.09 -5.70 -10.94
N LEU A 557 -35.16 -4.57 -10.22
CA LEU A 557 -35.80 -3.34 -10.70
C LEU A 557 -35.06 -2.77 -11.92
N HIS A 558 -33.73 -2.78 -11.92
CA HIS A 558 -32.93 -2.37 -13.06
C HIS A 558 -33.15 -3.30 -14.26
N ASP A 559 -33.14 -4.62 -14.05
CA ASP A 559 -33.44 -5.66 -15.04
C ASP A 559 -34.83 -5.45 -15.64
N TYR A 560 -35.83 -5.20 -14.80
CA TYR A 560 -37.22 -4.95 -15.17
C TYR A 560 -37.36 -3.66 -16.02
N THR A 561 -36.56 -2.64 -15.71
CA THR A 561 -36.57 -1.36 -16.43
C THR A 561 -35.81 -1.42 -17.76
N VAL A 562 -34.73 -2.18 -17.83
CA VAL A 562 -33.91 -2.35 -19.05
C VAL A 562 -34.63 -3.26 -20.06
N THR A 563 -35.16 -4.41 -19.60
CA THR A 563 -35.87 -5.36 -20.46
C THR A 563 -37.14 -4.77 -21.08
N SER A 564 -37.89 -3.97 -20.33
CA SER A 564 -39.11 -3.30 -20.81
C SER A 564 -38.84 -2.16 -21.80
N LYS A 565 -37.74 -1.41 -21.63
CA LYS A 565 -37.36 -0.37 -22.61
C LYS A 565 -36.89 -0.96 -23.94
N ILE A 566 -36.28 -2.15 -23.90
CA ILE A 566 -35.64 -2.78 -25.07
C ILE A 566 -36.62 -3.66 -25.87
N SER A 567 -37.60 -4.27 -25.21
CA SER A 567 -38.62 -5.11 -25.85
C SER A 567 -40.02 -4.50 -25.67
N PRO A 568 -40.70 -4.09 -26.76
CA PRO A 568 -42.09 -3.67 -26.72
C PRO A 568 -43.06 -4.77 -26.25
N VAL A 569 -42.65 -6.03 -26.36
CA VAL A 569 -43.42 -7.19 -25.90
C VAL A 569 -43.33 -7.32 -24.39
N PHE A 570 -42.12 -7.25 -23.81
CA PHE A 570 -41.98 -7.20 -22.35
C PHE A 570 -42.61 -5.95 -21.77
N ASN A 571 -42.50 -4.79 -22.42
CA ASN A 571 -43.20 -3.58 -21.98
C ASN A 571 -44.71 -3.80 -21.86
N ARG A 572 -45.34 -4.37 -22.89
CA ARG A 572 -46.78 -4.66 -22.85
C ARG A 572 -47.14 -5.71 -21.81
N MET A 573 -46.37 -6.79 -21.73
CA MET A 573 -46.58 -7.87 -20.76
C MET A 573 -46.48 -7.39 -19.31
N LEU A 574 -45.54 -6.49 -19.03
CA LEU A 574 -45.19 -6.04 -17.68
C LEU A 574 -45.94 -4.78 -17.22
N TYR A 575 -46.33 -3.89 -18.15
CA TYR A 575 -46.88 -2.56 -17.81
C TYR A 575 -48.29 -2.32 -18.34
N SER A 576 -48.84 -3.19 -19.19
CA SER A 576 -50.23 -3.03 -19.63
C SER A 576 -51.18 -3.69 -18.63
N ASN A 577 -52.20 -2.94 -18.19
CA ASN A 577 -53.23 -3.41 -17.25
C ASN A 577 -54.09 -4.59 -17.76
N GLY A 578 -53.86 -5.08 -18.99
CA GLY A 578 -54.61 -6.15 -19.64
C GLY A 578 -53.99 -7.55 -19.58
N PHE A 579 -52.74 -7.69 -19.09
CA PHE A 579 -52.06 -8.98 -18.97
C PHE A 579 -51.99 -9.44 -17.51
N ARG A 580 -51.93 -10.75 -17.25
CA ARG A 580 -51.85 -11.28 -15.86
C ARG A 580 -50.44 -11.09 -15.30
N GLU A 581 -49.47 -11.12 -16.20
CA GLU A 581 -48.04 -10.97 -15.97
C GLU A 581 -47.68 -9.60 -15.38
N SER A 582 -48.49 -8.56 -15.59
CA SER A 582 -48.29 -7.24 -14.95
C SER A 582 -48.68 -7.21 -13.47
N LYS A 583 -49.30 -8.29 -12.96
CA LYS A 583 -49.75 -8.42 -11.57
C LYS A 583 -49.11 -9.61 -10.85
N THR A 584 -48.21 -10.34 -11.49
CA THR A 584 -47.54 -11.52 -10.92
C THR A 584 -46.05 -11.27 -10.76
N ASN A 585 -45.45 -11.84 -9.71
CA ASN A 585 -44.01 -11.78 -9.48
C ASN A 585 -43.22 -12.77 -10.35
N GLU A 586 -43.92 -13.63 -11.11
CA GLU A 586 -43.33 -14.66 -11.97
C GLU A 586 -43.99 -14.61 -13.36
N ILE A 587 -43.16 -14.79 -14.40
CA ILE A 587 -43.59 -14.85 -15.80
C ILE A 587 -43.25 -16.24 -16.34
N ILE A 588 -44.26 -16.96 -16.79
CA ILE A 588 -44.08 -18.29 -17.38
C ILE A 588 -43.84 -18.12 -18.88
N LEU A 589 -42.70 -18.62 -19.38
CA LEU A 589 -42.33 -18.58 -20.80
C LEU A 589 -42.43 -19.99 -21.42
N PRO A 590 -43.62 -20.45 -21.82
CA PRO A 590 -43.84 -21.82 -22.28
C PRO A 590 -43.05 -22.13 -23.55
N GLY A 591 -42.42 -23.32 -23.59
CA GLY A 591 -41.65 -23.78 -24.75
C GLY A 591 -40.29 -23.10 -24.92
N LYS A 592 -39.83 -22.27 -23.97
CA LYS A 592 -38.50 -21.63 -24.03
C LYS A 592 -37.48 -22.40 -23.21
N GLN A 593 -36.29 -22.58 -23.77
CA GLN A 593 -35.16 -23.14 -23.02
C GLN A 593 -34.54 -22.06 -22.15
N TYR A 594 -34.35 -22.38 -20.87
CA TYR A 594 -33.77 -21.48 -19.85
C TYR A 594 -32.46 -20.84 -20.31
N LEU A 595 -31.54 -21.63 -20.87
CA LEU A 595 -30.24 -21.16 -21.33
C LEU A 595 -30.35 -20.13 -22.47
N HIS A 596 -31.30 -20.29 -23.39
CA HIS A 596 -31.49 -19.34 -24.49
C HIS A 596 -32.03 -18.00 -24.01
N ILE A 597 -32.90 -17.99 -22.99
CA ILE A 597 -33.39 -16.76 -22.37
C ILE A 597 -32.28 -16.04 -21.61
N ILE A 598 -31.41 -16.76 -20.89
CA ILE A 598 -30.24 -16.16 -20.25
C ILE A 598 -29.30 -15.52 -21.29
N GLU A 599 -29.03 -16.23 -22.38
CA GLU A 599 -28.21 -15.71 -23.49
C GLU A 599 -28.82 -14.44 -24.09
N LEU A 600 -30.14 -14.44 -24.30
CA LEU A 600 -30.88 -13.27 -24.79
C LEU A 600 -30.68 -12.08 -23.85
N LEU A 601 -30.89 -12.27 -22.54
CA LEU A 601 -30.73 -11.23 -21.53
C LEU A 601 -29.29 -10.68 -21.52
N LYS A 602 -28.26 -11.54 -21.57
CA LYS A 602 -26.85 -11.11 -21.62
C LYS A 602 -26.51 -10.29 -22.87
N CYS A 603 -27.20 -10.51 -23.99
CA CYS A 603 -26.96 -9.79 -25.24
C CYS A 603 -27.68 -8.43 -25.31
N ILE A 604 -28.69 -8.21 -24.46
CA ILE A 604 -29.43 -6.93 -24.39
C ILE A 604 -29.03 -6.07 -23.19
N TYR A 605 -28.34 -6.65 -22.21
CA TYR A 605 -27.94 -5.94 -21.00
C TYR A 605 -26.72 -5.04 -21.21
N PRO A 606 -26.78 -3.72 -20.95
CA PRO A 606 -25.69 -2.78 -21.24
C PRO A 606 -24.34 -3.14 -20.60
N ASN A 607 -24.37 -3.72 -19.39
CA ASN A 607 -23.15 -4.00 -18.61
C ASN A 607 -22.55 -5.40 -18.85
N ILE A 608 -23.28 -6.30 -19.53
CA ILE A 608 -22.84 -7.70 -19.75
C ILE A 608 -22.63 -8.00 -21.24
N LEU A 609 -23.14 -7.15 -22.14
CA LEU A 609 -23.07 -7.20 -23.62
C LEU A 609 -22.22 -8.34 -24.19
N LYS A 610 -22.80 -9.55 -24.19
CA LYS A 610 -22.18 -10.72 -24.80
C LYS A 610 -22.22 -10.56 -26.32
N SER A 611 -21.11 -10.89 -27.00
CA SER A 611 -21.02 -10.84 -28.46
C SER A 611 -21.84 -11.95 -29.14
N ILE A 612 -22.31 -11.67 -30.36
CA ILE A 612 -23.00 -12.66 -31.20
C ILE A 612 -21.96 -13.49 -31.96
N ASP A 613 -22.16 -14.80 -31.98
CA ASP A 613 -21.30 -15.79 -32.64
C ASP A 613 -22.13 -16.94 -33.24
N ASN A 614 -21.45 -17.91 -33.87
CA ASN A 614 -22.10 -19.05 -34.51
C ASN A 614 -22.85 -19.95 -33.51
N SER A 615 -22.46 -19.94 -32.23
CA SER A 615 -23.10 -20.75 -31.21
C SER A 615 -24.45 -20.16 -30.81
N ASN A 616 -24.60 -18.83 -30.83
CA ASN A 616 -25.79 -18.16 -30.30
C ASN A 616 -26.72 -17.52 -31.34
N ALA A 617 -26.21 -17.13 -32.51
CA ALA A 617 -26.99 -16.39 -33.51
C ALA A 617 -28.28 -17.11 -33.94
N MET A 618 -28.22 -18.44 -34.09
CA MET A 618 -29.33 -19.24 -34.65
C MET A 618 -30.53 -19.36 -33.71
N TYR A 619 -30.33 -19.48 -32.40
CA TYR A 619 -31.44 -19.52 -31.44
C TYR A 619 -31.84 -18.13 -30.93
N LEU A 620 -30.94 -17.13 -31.00
CA LEU A 620 -31.25 -15.75 -30.61
C LEU A 620 -32.10 -15.03 -31.65
N LEU A 621 -31.98 -15.36 -32.94
CA LEU A 621 -32.77 -14.71 -33.99
C LEU A 621 -34.29 -14.92 -33.78
N PRO A 622 -34.83 -16.15 -33.61
CA PRO A 622 -36.23 -16.38 -33.30
C PRO A 622 -36.69 -15.62 -32.05
N LEU A 623 -35.91 -15.63 -30.97
CA LEU A 623 -36.26 -14.95 -29.72
C LEU A 623 -36.27 -13.43 -29.88
N SER A 624 -35.31 -12.88 -30.62
CA SER A 624 -35.25 -11.44 -30.89
C SER A 624 -36.45 -10.96 -31.69
N ASP A 625 -36.98 -11.78 -32.59
CA ASP A 625 -38.17 -11.47 -33.37
C ASP A 625 -39.44 -11.60 -32.53
N GLU A 626 -39.59 -12.72 -31.81
CA GLU A 626 -40.73 -12.99 -30.93
C GLU A 626 -40.92 -11.91 -29.86
N TYR A 627 -39.83 -11.48 -29.21
CA TYR A 627 -39.86 -10.39 -28.23
C TYR A 627 -39.68 -8.99 -28.86
N SER A 628 -39.65 -8.87 -30.19
CA SER A 628 -39.53 -7.60 -30.92
C SER A 628 -38.31 -6.74 -30.51
N ILE A 629 -37.16 -7.37 -30.26
CA ILE A 629 -35.91 -6.70 -29.87
C ILE A 629 -35.13 -6.30 -31.13
N VAL A 630 -35.46 -5.12 -31.68
CA VAL A 630 -34.94 -4.61 -32.96
C VAL A 630 -33.41 -4.46 -32.96
N ILE A 631 -32.82 -4.00 -31.85
CA ILE A 631 -31.36 -3.76 -31.76
C ILE A 631 -30.59 -5.08 -31.86
N LEU A 632 -31.02 -6.11 -31.15
CA LEU A 632 -30.40 -7.43 -31.19
C LEU A 632 -30.53 -8.04 -32.58
N LYS A 633 -31.71 -7.97 -33.19
CA LYS A 633 -31.97 -8.46 -34.55
C LYS A 633 -31.03 -7.83 -35.59
N LYS A 634 -30.78 -6.52 -35.50
CA LYS A 634 -29.79 -5.81 -36.34
C LYS A 634 -28.36 -6.27 -36.09
N ASN A 635 -28.00 -6.55 -34.84
CA ASN A 635 -26.66 -7.03 -34.53
C ASN A 635 -26.44 -8.46 -35.06
N ILE A 636 -27.47 -9.31 -35.01
CA ILE A 636 -27.44 -10.66 -35.61
C ILE A 636 -27.32 -10.56 -37.14
N GLU A 637 -28.08 -9.65 -37.76
CA GLU A 637 -28.01 -9.38 -39.21
C GLU A 637 -26.59 -8.98 -39.65
N ARG A 638 -25.94 -8.07 -38.90
CA ARG A 638 -24.54 -7.68 -39.17
C ARG A 638 -23.57 -8.85 -39.03
N TYR A 639 -23.77 -9.72 -38.06
CA TYR A 639 -22.94 -10.91 -37.84
C TYR A 639 -23.04 -11.89 -39.03
N PHE A 640 -24.24 -12.13 -39.56
CA PHE A 640 -24.40 -12.97 -40.74
C PHE A 640 -23.75 -12.33 -41.98
N ILE A 641 -23.89 -11.02 -42.17
CA ILE A 641 -23.23 -10.31 -43.28
C ILE A 641 -21.70 -10.41 -43.18
N SER A 642 -21.11 -10.18 -42.00
CA SER A 642 -19.65 -10.29 -41.84
C SER A 642 -19.16 -11.72 -42.07
N THR A 643 -19.94 -12.71 -41.63
CA THR A 643 -19.65 -14.12 -41.85
C THR A 643 -19.66 -14.45 -43.34
N ILE A 644 -20.68 -14.02 -44.09
CA ILE A 644 -20.76 -14.24 -45.55
C ILE A 644 -19.59 -13.59 -46.27
N ASN A 645 -19.27 -12.33 -45.95
CA ASN A 645 -18.20 -11.59 -46.62
C ASN A 645 -16.80 -12.15 -46.34
N SER A 646 -16.64 -13.00 -45.32
CA SER A 646 -15.39 -13.69 -45.00
C SER A 646 -15.20 -15.03 -45.74
N ILE A 647 -16.21 -15.52 -46.48
CA ILE A 647 -16.17 -16.82 -47.15
C ILE A 647 -15.31 -16.75 -48.42
N SER A 648 -14.36 -17.67 -48.56
CA SER A 648 -13.66 -17.90 -49.84
C SER A 648 -14.52 -18.82 -50.73
N TYR A 649 -15.00 -18.31 -51.86
CA TYR A 649 -15.87 -19.04 -52.79
C TYR A 649 -15.10 -20.09 -53.60
N LYS A 650 -14.84 -21.26 -52.99
CA LYS A 650 -14.34 -22.47 -53.67
C LYS A 650 -15.33 -23.62 -53.47
N TYR A 651 -16.33 -23.69 -54.35
CA TYR A 651 -17.32 -24.75 -54.65
C TYR A 651 -18.07 -25.51 -53.52
N GLY A 652 -19.35 -25.82 -53.78
CA GLY A 652 -20.16 -26.82 -53.07
C GLY A 652 -20.92 -26.29 -51.84
N ASP A 653 -20.31 -26.39 -50.66
CA ASP A 653 -20.99 -26.20 -49.37
C ASP A 653 -21.43 -24.76 -49.09
N ASN A 654 -20.76 -23.78 -49.71
CA ASN A 654 -21.09 -22.37 -49.53
C ASN A 654 -22.41 -21.97 -50.19
N LEU A 655 -22.84 -22.68 -51.25
CA LEU A 655 -24.08 -22.39 -51.96
C LEU A 655 -25.30 -22.76 -51.09
N THR A 656 -25.29 -23.97 -50.52
CA THR A 656 -26.34 -24.43 -49.60
C THR A 656 -26.48 -23.51 -48.39
N ARG A 657 -25.36 -23.10 -47.79
CA ARG A 657 -25.35 -22.18 -46.65
C ARG A 657 -25.93 -20.80 -46.99
N LEU A 658 -25.68 -20.28 -48.19
CA LEU A 658 -26.27 -19.01 -48.64
C LEU A 658 -27.78 -19.12 -48.81
N PHE A 659 -28.27 -20.25 -49.32
CA PHE A 659 -29.72 -20.49 -49.44
C PHE A 659 -30.40 -20.69 -48.09
N ASP A 660 -29.79 -21.41 -47.15
CA ASP A 660 -30.30 -21.53 -45.78
C ASP A 660 -30.42 -20.15 -45.10
N LEU A 661 -29.40 -19.31 -45.27
CA LEU A 661 -29.41 -17.94 -44.76
C LEU A 661 -30.43 -17.05 -45.49
N LEU A 662 -30.71 -17.31 -46.76
CA LEU A 662 -31.73 -16.59 -47.53
C LEU A 662 -33.13 -16.96 -47.04
N SER A 663 -33.41 -18.24 -46.80
CA SER A 663 -34.67 -18.67 -46.20
C SER A 663 -34.85 -18.06 -44.81
N LEU A 664 -33.79 -17.99 -44.00
CA LEU A 664 -33.81 -17.33 -42.69
C LEU A 664 -34.01 -15.81 -42.80
N SER A 665 -33.35 -15.15 -43.76
CA SER A 665 -33.51 -13.70 -43.95
C SER A 665 -34.93 -13.34 -44.34
N GLN A 666 -35.59 -14.18 -45.13
CA GLN A 666 -36.99 -13.97 -45.51
C GLN A 666 -37.95 -14.26 -44.35
N LEU A 667 -37.75 -15.38 -43.66
CA LEU A 667 -38.58 -15.76 -42.51
C LEU A 667 -38.59 -14.66 -41.45
N TYR A 668 -37.43 -14.06 -41.19
CA TYR A 668 -37.28 -13.02 -40.18
C TYR A 668 -37.18 -11.60 -40.75
N ARG A 669 -37.46 -11.37 -42.04
CA ARG A 669 -37.44 -10.03 -42.68
C ARG A 669 -36.14 -9.24 -42.45
N LEU A 670 -34.99 -9.88 -42.70
CA LEU A 670 -33.64 -9.31 -42.62
C LEU A 670 -33.19 -8.79 -44.00
N ASN A 671 -33.75 -7.64 -44.40
CA ASN A 671 -33.61 -7.13 -45.76
C ASN A 671 -32.15 -6.87 -46.18
N LYS A 672 -31.27 -6.43 -45.26
CA LYS A 672 -29.87 -6.14 -45.62
C LYS A 672 -29.08 -7.43 -45.81
N LEU A 673 -29.40 -8.46 -45.04
CA LEU A 673 -28.82 -9.79 -45.24
C LEU A 673 -29.27 -10.37 -46.58
N GLU A 674 -30.56 -10.26 -46.91
CA GLU A 674 -31.12 -10.69 -48.20
C GLU A 674 -30.43 -10.00 -49.39
N GLU A 675 -30.29 -8.68 -49.35
CA GLU A 675 -29.56 -7.91 -50.37
C GLU A 675 -28.12 -8.40 -50.54
N ASN A 676 -27.39 -8.58 -49.43
CA ASN A 676 -26.00 -9.05 -49.46
C ASN A 676 -25.89 -10.49 -50.01
N ILE A 677 -26.80 -11.38 -49.64
CA ILE A 677 -26.83 -12.76 -50.16
C ILE A 677 -27.08 -12.76 -51.66
N CYS A 678 -28.07 -11.99 -52.13
CA CYS A 678 -28.37 -11.84 -53.56
C CYS A 678 -27.16 -11.27 -54.35
N GLU A 679 -26.43 -10.33 -53.76
CA GLU A 679 -25.19 -9.82 -54.36
C GLU A 679 -24.11 -10.90 -54.51
N GLN A 680 -23.89 -11.71 -53.46
CA GLN A 680 -22.92 -12.80 -53.52
C GLN A 680 -23.33 -13.89 -54.50
N LEU A 681 -24.63 -14.24 -54.53
CA LEU A 681 -25.18 -15.22 -55.48
C LEU A 681 -24.98 -14.76 -56.94
N THR A 682 -25.23 -13.48 -57.24
CA THR A 682 -25.06 -12.93 -58.60
C THR A 682 -23.60 -12.71 -59.01
N ASN A 683 -22.67 -12.58 -58.05
CA ASN A 683 -21.25 -12.38 -58.32
C ASN A 683 -20.50 -13.69 -58.58
N HIS A 684 -20.90 -14.77 -57.91
CA HIS A 684 -20.09 -15.98 -57.81
C HIS A 684 -20.73 -17.23 -58.42
N PHE A 685 -22.01 -17.19 -58.82
CA PHE A 685 -22.74 -18.36 -59.32
C PHE A 685 -23.55 -18.04 -60.58
N ASP A 686 -23.66 -19.03 -61.48
CA ASP A 686 -24.40 -18.92 -62.75
C ASP A 686 -25.83 -19.49 -62.65
N ILE A 687 -26.69 -19.11 -63.59
CA ILE A 687 -28.12 -19.50 -63.63
C ILE A 687 -28.31 -21.03 -63.60
N GLU A 688 -27.43 -21.79 -64.27
CA GLU A 688 -27.49 -23.26 -64.27
C GLU A 688 -27.25 -23.87 -62.87
N GLN A 689 -26.51 -23.17 -62.01
CA GLN A 689 -26.22 -23.62 -60.65
C GLN A 689 -27.41 -23.32 -59.72
N TRP A 690 -28.16 -22.24 -59.98
CA TRP A 690 -29.39 -21.93 -59.24
C TRP A 690 -30.51 -22.93 -59.53
N ASN A 691 -30.59 -23.42 -60.78
CA ASN A 691 -31.62 -24.38 -61.21
C ASN A 691 -31.49 -25.76 -60.55
N LYS A 692 -30.36 -26.07 -59.91
CA LYS A 692 -30.14 -27.32 -59.20
C LYS A 692 -30.75 -27.34 -57.79
N ILE A 693 -31.26 -26.21 -57.31
CA ILE A 693 -31.84 -26.06 -55.98
C ILE A 693 -33.31 -25.68 -56.08
N ASP A 694 -34.12 -26.28 -55.22
CA ASP A 694 -35.55 -26.01 -55.13
C ASP A 694 -35.77 -24.66 -54.44
N LEU A 695 -36.14 -23.64 -55.21
CA LEU A 695 -36.33 -22.26 -54.76
C LEU A 695 -37.77 -21.84 -55.07
N SER A 696 -38.36 -21.00 -54.22
CA SER A 696 -39.68 -20.44 -54.50
C SER A 696 -39.68 -19.61 -55.79
N ILE A 697 -40.83 -19.60 -56.48
CA ILE A 697 -40.99 -18.91 -57.77
C ILE A 697 -40.68 -17.41 -57.62
N ASP A 698 -41.14 -16.77 -56.54
CA ASP A 698 -40.90 -15.36 -56.28
C ASP A 698 -39.41 -15.03 -56.11
N LEU A 699 -38.67 -15.91 -55.42
CA LEU A 699 -37.23 -15.74 -55.21
C LEU A 699 -36.44 -15.91 -56.51
N ARG A 700 -36.83 -16.90 -57.33
CA ARG A 700 -36.23 -17.09 -58.66
C ARG A 700 -36.46 -15.88 -59.55
N CYS A 701 -37.66 -15.33 -59.57
CA CYS A 701 -37.97 -14.10 -60.30
C CYS A 701 -37.10 -12.93 -59.80
N HIS A 702 -37.00 -12.75 -58.49
CA HIS A 702 -36.19 -11.67 -57.90
C HIS A 702 -34.69 -11.81 -58.21
N LEU A 703 -34.14 -13.02 -58.10
CA LEU A 703 -32.74 -13.30 -58.46
C LEU A 703 -32.46 -13.07 -59.95
N LEU A 704 -33.38 -13.47 -60.83
CA LEU A 704 -33.28 -13.23 -62.28
C LEU A 704 -33.37 -11.74 -62.62
N GLU A 705 -34.25 -10.97 -61.95
CA GLU A 705 -34.33 -9.52 -62.13
C GLU A 705 -33.03 -8.82 -61.72
N LEU A 706 -32.46 -9.18 -60.57
CA LEU A 706 -31.19 -8.64 -60.10
C LEU A 706 -30.04 -9.02 -61.02
N TYR A 707 -30.01 -10.28 -61.49
CA TYR A 707 -29.02 -10.74 -62.47
C TYR A 707 -29.14 -9.96 -63.78
N ALA A 708 -30.36 -9.79 -64.30
CA ALA A 708 -30.62 -9.05 -65.53
C ALA A 708 -30.19 -7.58 -65.41
N LYS A 709 -30.55 -6.88 -64.32
CA LYS A 709 -30.11 -5.51 -64.05
C LYS A 709 -28.58 -5.41 -64.02
N LYS A 710 -27.90 -6.37 -63.41
CA LYS A 710 -26.44 -6.39 -63.31
C LYS A 710 -25.77 -6.66 -64.66
N GLN A 711 -26.30 -7.57 -65.47
CA GLN A 711 -25.82 -7.78 -66.84
C GLN A 711 -26.04 -6.55 -67.72
N GLN A 712 -27.16 -5.84 -67.56
CA GLN A 712 -27.38 -4.54 -68.23
C GLN A 712 -26.34 -3.50 -67.83
N MET A 713 -25.98 -3.40 -66.54
CA MET A 713 -24.93 -2.49 -66.09
C MET A 713 -23.56 -2.86 -66.68
N LYS A 714 -23.18 -4.15 -66.66
CA LYS A 714 -21.94 -4.63 -67.30
C LYS A 714 -21.91 -4.33 -68.81
N LEU A 715 -23.05 -4.48 -69.48
CA LEU A 715 -23.18 -4.17 -70.91
C LEU A 715 -23.03 -2.67 -71.18
N LYS A 716 -23.62 -1.82 -70.33
CA LYS A 716 -23.47 -0.36 -70.40
C LYS A 716 -22.02 0.10 -70.17
N GLU A 717 -21.31 -0.51 -69.22
CA GLU A 717 -19.88 -0.24 -69.03
C GLU A 717 -19.03 -0.65 -70.24
N LYS A 718 -19.30 -1.84 -70.81
CA LYS A 718 -18.63 -2.28 -72.04
C LYS A 718 -18.93 -1.34 -73.21
N GLN A 719 -20.17 -0.87 -73.34
CA GLN A 719 -20.56 0.11 -74.36
C GLN A 719 -19.82 1.43 -74.17
N ASN A 720 -19.70 1.93 -72.93
CA ASN A 720 -18.93 3.14 -72.66
C ASN A 720 -17.45 2.98 -73.03
N LYS A 721 -16.84 1.82 -72.72
CA LYS A 721 -15.46 1.52 -73.13
C LYS A 721 -15.32 1.42 -74.65
N LEU A 722 -16.30 0.85 -75.34
CA LEU A 722 -16.31 0.80 -76.81
C LEU A 722 -16.34 2.21 -77.41
N ASN A 723 -17.24 3.06 -76.92
CA ASN A 723 -17.33 4.45 -77.38
C ASN A 723 -16.01 5.22 -77.15
N GLN A 724 -15.33 5.00 -76.02
CA GLN A 724 -14.00 5.60 -75.75
C GLN A 724 -12.92 5.13 -76.75
N LEU A 725 -12.94 3.84 -77.12
CA LEU A 725 -12.01 3.29 -78.10
C LEU A 725 -12.29 3.81 -79.51
N GLU A 726 -13.56 3.97 -79.89
CA GLU A 726 -13.96 4.58 -81.17
C GLU A 726 -13.45 6.03 -81.29
N ASP A 727 -13.58 6.81 -80.21
CA ASP A 727 -13.08 8.19 -80.14
C ASP A 727 -11.56 8.27 -80.31
N LEU A 728 -10.81 7.35 -79.68
CA LEU A 728 -9.37 7.22 -79.85
C LEU A 728 -8.99 6.85 -81.29
N CYS A 729 -9.73 5.94 -81.92
CA CYS A 729 -9.51 5.52 -83.30
C CYS A 729 -9.76 6.69 -84.28
N LEU A 730 -10.78 7.53 -84.01
CA LEU A 730 -11.05 8.75 -84.76
C LEU A 730 -9.92 9.78 -84.65
N LYS A 731 -9.40 9.99 -83.44
CA LYS A 731 -8.24 10.86 -83.21
C LYS A 731 -6.99 10.37 -83.98
N GLN A 732 -6.72 9.07 -83.94
CA GLN A 732 -5.62 8.48 -84.69
C GLN A 732 -5.80 8.62 -86.21
N LYS A 733 -7.03 8.48 -86.73
CA LYS A 733 -7.32 8.73 -88.15
C LYS A 733 -7.03 10.18 -88.56
N PHE A 734 -7.44 11.15 -87.75
CA PHE A 734 -7.12 12.57 -88.00
C PHE A 734 -5.62 12.83 -87.99
N GLU A 735 -4.88 12.20 -87.06
CA GLU A 735 -3.44 12.34 -86.97
C GLU A 735 -2.72 11.71 -88.16
N ILE A 736 -3.16 10.53 -88.62
CA ILE A 736 -2.68 9.92 -89.86
C ILE A 736 -2.94 10.82 -91.07
N GLN A 737 -4.12 11.44 -91.15
CA GLN A 737 -4.48 12.33 -92.26
C GLN A 737 -3.61 13.60 -92.26
N ARG A 738 -3.36 14.17 -91.08
CA ARG A 738 -2.42 15.30 -90.90
C ARG A 738 -1.01 14.92 -91.35
N LEU A 739 -0.51 13.75 -90.95
CA LEU A 739 0.82 13.26 -91.33
C LEU A 739 0.90 13.01 -92.85
N LYS A 740 -0.16 12.47 -93.47
CA LYS A 740 -0.24 12.31 -94.94
C LYS A 740 -0.16 13.66 -95.66
N SER A 741 -0.91 14.67 -95.20
CA SER A 741 -0.84 16.01 -95.79
C SER A 741 0.55 16.66 -95.63
N GLN A 742 1.23 16.41 -94.51
CA GLN A 742 2.62 16.87 -94.33
C GLN A 742 3.61 16.16 -95.28
N LEU A 743 3.41 14.87 -95.54
CA LEU A 743 4.19 14.10 -96.51
C LEU A 743 3.97 14.58 -97.95
N GLU A 744 2.74 14.90 -98.34
CA GLU A 744 2.41 15.44 -99.67
C GLU A 744 3.05 16.82 -99.90
N VAL A 745 3.09 17.68 -98.89
CA VAL A 745 3.79 18.98 -98.96
C VAL A 745 5.31 18.79 -99.11
N ASN A 746 5.89 17.81 -98.42
CA ASN A 746 7.32 17.51 -98.51
C ASN A 746 7.72 16.82 -99.83
N GLN A 747 6.79 16.23 -100.58
CA GLN A 747 7.05 15.65 -101.91
C GLN A 747 6.90 16.68 -103.06
N GLN A 748 6.35 17.87 -102.79
CA GLN A 748 6.24 18.98 -103.74
C GLN A 748 7.35 20.03 -103.59
N GLN A 749 8.26 19.84 -102.61
CA GLN A 749 9.57 20.49 -102.51
C GLN A 749 10.63 19.61 -103.17
#